data_AF-A0A084R0L1-F1
#
_entry.id   AF-A0A084R0L1-F1
#
_cell.length_a   1.000
_cell.length_b   1.000
_cell.length_c   1.000
_cell.angle_alpha   90.00
_cell.angle_beta   90.00
_cell.angle_gamma   90.00
#
_symmetry.space_group_name_H-M   'P 1'
#
loop_
_entity.id
_entity.type
_entity.pdbx_description
1 polymer ?
#
loop_
_entity_poly.entity_id
_entity_poly.type
_entity_poly.pdbx_seq_one_letter_code
_entity_poly.pdbx_strand_id
1 'polypeptide(L)'
;MTASYPETHLAIVSTAKRAPLTTISVPTVAPGPGEVVVRVQWAASTPLDLHQADGGVAVQSYPFVMGCNLAGVVVAVGPDDASADKPDAAPLVVGDRVVGFAALEEKSRGYQEYVTMPRYELGRIPDNITTEAAVTVPTNLLTTFHAMTADFGLDVPWPTPQGYVPRHADAPFLIWGGASSVGLYTVQMLRHWGYKNVLVVASRKHFTELMALGATKCFDYHDADVAEQIRAHASKIPFILDCIGSMEKSMRPLTKIAESGSVVAVLMPVIIRDATAEVEPQYTLLATEVLQGEWKDGVQVRSVRAFFYDQNPLWKTHLQPDIMPALLETGIVQPNRQRIVEGASMLERAQKALDLMRERAPSGESCINNTMAATDDSIDLTAHCLCRKHEFTTPVKKQCLPLKAFTCHCHSCRHLTGSLFTSDTPWPGPHKPIRDSPLSKYAFTKNVTLLFCGTCSAPLFFHEHYEGREEEIGVFTGALANAAVPELVRFADHIFMGDVPDGGAAPWLGRVSEGGAATMWHGRRHKTQRMGCDWPAVELLPTVKEKSDVHEIGITCRCKGVALRLRRGEEDYAHLPAEELPPYIDSKTRKRLATFECCDSCRLTLGADIINWTSSSLRHIAFPTPALANSPFPPTTTALHAAVTSTTARDARLGTLTAYASSPGVQRYFCARCSASIFYANDKDPDNVDIPLGVLEHPGGAARVEDFLLWEFGTMGYVEDAKGGWREGFVEGVRRDAEEWRIKRGYPKSARRMVKDDEQSSA
;
A
#
# COMPACT_ATOMS: atom_id res chain seq x y z
N MET A 1 11.88 -17.51 17.16
CA MET A 1 11.52 -17.39 15.73
C MET A 1 12.82 -17.19 14.96
N THR A 2 13.23 -18.16 14.17
CA THR A 2 14.41 -18.06 13.28
C THR A 2 14.12 -17.04 12.19
N ALA A 3 14.98 -16.03 12.03
CA ALA A 3 14.74 -14.94 11.10
C ALA A 3 14.75 -15.43 9.62
N SER A 4 13.81 -14.92 8.83
CA SER A 4 13.60 -15.26 7.42
C SER A 4 14.47 -14.39 6.50
N TYR A 5 15.79 -14.58 6.52
CA TYR A 5 16.70 -14.02 5.52
C TYR A 5 17.89 -14.98 5.29
N PRO A 6 18.52 -15.00 4.11
CA PRO A 6 19.56 -15.99 3.79
C PRO A 6 20.86 -15.71 4.56
N GLU A 7 21.68 -16.73 4.80
CA GLU A 7 22.99 -16.58 5.48
C GLU A 7 23.99 -15.72 4.67
N THR A 8 23.86 -15.73 3.35
CA THR A 8 24.65 -14.92 2.42
C THR A 8 23.76 -14.29 1.36
N HIS A 9 24.24 -13.21 0.75
CA HIS A 9 23.54 -12.52 -0.33
C HIS A 9 24.52 -11.87 -1.30
N LEU A 10 24.02 -11.37 -2.43
CA LEU A 10 24.84 -10.73 -3.45
C LEU A 10 25.04 -9.23 -3.19
N ALA A 11 26.28 -8.80 -3.37
CA ALA A 11 26.71 -7.40 -3.34
C ALA A 11 27.33 -7.00 -4.68
N ILE A 12 27.07 -5.79 -5.15
CA ILE A 12 27.78 -5.22 -6.30
C ILE A 12 29.05 -4.54 -5.83
N VAL A 13 30.18 -4.93 -6.41
CA VAL A 13 31.49 -4.39 -6.07
C VAL A 13 32.22 -3.85 -7.30
N SER A 14 33.05 -2.84 -7.06
CA SER A 14 34.18 -2.54 -7.93
C SER A 14 35.39 -3.34 -7.48
N THR A 15 36.18 -3.86 -8.42
CA THR A 15 37.40 -4.65 -8.12
C THR A 15 38.69 -3.88 -8.39
N ALA A 16 38.63 -2.80 -9.15
CA ALA A 16 39.70 -1.84 -9.39
C ALA A 16 39.10 -0.57 -10.01
N LYS A 17 39.88 0.52 -10.02
CA LYS A 17 39.46 1.74 -10.74
C LYS A 17 39.12 1.41 -12.19
N ARG A 18 37.96 1.89 -12.65
CA ARG A 18 37.45 1.74 -14.03
C ARG A 18 37.20 0.29 -14.47
N ALA A 19 37.33 -0.70 -13.59
CA ALA A 19 36.93 -2.06 -13.89
C ALA A 19 35.38 -2.11 -13.99
N PRO A 20 34.82 -2.96 -14.88
CA PRO A 20 33.40 -3.27 -14.83
C PRO A 20 33.00 -3.73 -13.43
N LEU A 21 31.81 -3.33 -13.00
CA LEU A 21 31.25 -3.85 -11.75
C LEU A 21 31.12 -5.37 -11.83
N THR A 22 31.19 -6.03 -10.68
CA THR A 22 30.92 -7.47 -10.56
C THR A 22 30.12 -7.76 -9.29
N THR A 23 29.67 -8.99 -9.14
CA THR A 23 28.98 -9.47 -7.94
C THR A 23 29.92 -10.31 -7.09
N ILE A 24 29.83 -10.15 -5.77
CA ILE A 24 30.39 -11.11 -4.80
C ILE A 24 29.29 -11.60 -3.87
N SER A 25 29.49 -12.77 -3.27
CA SER A 25 28.66 -13.25 -2.15
C SER A 25 29.25 -12.75 -0.84
N VAL A 26 28.42 -12.14 0.00
CA VAL A 26 28.77 -11.58 1.31
C VAL A 26 27.85 -12.14 2.40
N PRO A 27 28.30 -12.19 3.66
CA PRO A 27 27.45 -12.65 4.76
C PRO A 27 26.29 -11.68 5.02
N THR A 28 25.09 -12.21 5.27
CA THR A 28 23.99 -11.44 5.84
C THR A 28 24.15 -11.39 7.34
N VAL A 29 24.71 -10.28 7.83
CA VAL A 29 24.98 -10.09 9.26
C VAL A 29 23.66 -10.08 10.05
N ALA A 30 23.60 -10.76 11.19
CA ALA A 30 22.43 -10.69 12.07
C ALA A 30 22.43 -9.34 12.82
N PRO A 31 21.24 -8.76 13.11
CA PRO A 31 21.20 -7.44 13.72
C PRO A 31 21.61 -7.52 15.20
N GLY A 32 22.59 -6.71 15.59
CA GLY A 32 22.95 -6.47 16.99
C GLY A 32 21.96 -5.57 17.73
N PRO A 33 22.23 -5.23 19.01
CA PRO A 33 21.43 -4.26 19.74
C PRO A 33 21.32 -2.94 18.98
N GLY A 34 20.10 -2.40 18.83
CA GLY A 34 19.85 -1.15 18.12
C GLY A 34 19.94 -1.21 16.59
N GLU A 35 20.22 -2.37 16.01
CA GLU A 35 20.30 -2.58 14.55
C GLU A 35 19.04 -3.26 13.99
N VAL A 36 18.90 -3.19 12.67
CA VAL A 36 17.91 -3.92 11.89
C VAL A 36 18.54 -4.53 10.64
N VAL A 37 17.92 -5.59 10.12
CA VAL A 37 18.19 -6.10 8.78
C VAL A 37 17.12 -5.56 7.85
N VAL A 38 17.54 -4.90 6.78
CA VAL A 38 16.67 -4.39 5.73
C VAL A 38 16.91 -5.21 4.47
N ARG A 39 15.83 -5.72 3.87
CA ARG A 39 15.86 -6.22 2.49
C ARG A 39 15.75 -5.03 1.57
N VAL A 40 16.83 -4.71 0.86
CA VAL A 40 16.91 -3.56 -0.03
C VAL A 40 16.06 -3.85 -1.27
N GLN A 41 15.15 -2.92 -1.60
CA GLN A 41 14.32 -3.00 -2.80
C GLN A 41 14.83 -2.04 -3.89
N TRP A 42 15.35 -0.88 -3.47
CA TRP A 42 15.82 0.17 -4.35
C TRP A 42 17.14 0.75 -3.84
N ALA A 43 18.04 1.04 -4.77
CA ALA A 43 19.25 1.82 -4.56
C ALA A 43 19.28 3.00 -5.54
N ALA A 44 19.84 4.13 -5.13
CA ALA A 44 20.03 5.29 -5.99
C ALA A 44 21.52 5.50 -6.30
N SER A 45 21.83 5.65 -7.59
CA SER A 45 23.15 6.07 -8.04
C SER A 45 23.31 7.58 -7.92
N THR A 46 24.47 7.99 -7.47
CA THR A 46 24.90 9.38 -7.35
C THR A 46 26.21 9.57 -8.11
N PRO A 47 26.59 10.82 -8.46
CA PRO A 47 27.91 11.10 -9.04
C PRO A 47 29.06 10.55 -8.19
N LEU A 48 28.89 10.43 -6.87
CA LEU A 48 29.89 9.83 -6.00
C LEU A 48 30.19 8.38 -6.36
N ASP A 49 29.17 7.58 -6.74
CA ASP A 49 29.37 6.19 -7.17
C ASP A 49 30.27 6.14 -8.43
N LEU A 50 30.11 7.09 -9.35
CA LEU A 50 30.99 7.22 -10.51
C LEU A 50 32.41 7.65 -10.10
N HIS A 51 32.54 8.63 -9.20
CA HIS A 51 33.84 9.09 -8.71
C HIS A 51 34.59 7.99 -7.94
N GLN A 52 33.87 7.13 -7.21
CA GLN A 52 34.39 5.93 -6.56
C GLN A 52 34.84 4.90 -7.60
N ALA A 53 33.97 4.55 -8.56
CA ALA A 53 34.25 3.53 -9.56
C ALA A 53 35.42 3.92 -10.48
N ASP A 54 35.45 5.16 -10.98
CA ASP A 54 36.42 5.58 -12.00
C ASP A 54 37.65 6.29 -11.42
N GLY A 55 37.51 7.02 -10.32
CA GLY A 55 38.60 7.77 -9.70
C GLY A 55 39.16 7.15 -8.44
N GLY A 56 38.49 6.16 -7.84
CA GLY A 56 38.84 5.61 -6.53
C GLY A 56 38.66 6.62 -5.39
N VAL A 57 37.76 7.59 -5.54
CA VAL A 57 37.50 8.61 -4.51
C VAL A 57 36.92 7.94 -3.26
N ALA A 58 37.57 8.12 -2.11
CA ALA A 58 37.16 7.49 -0.85
C ALA A 58 37.05 5.96 -0.89
N VAL A 59 37.79 5.30 -1.78
CA VAL A 59 37.93 3.84 -1.83
C VAL A 59 39.23 3.46 -1.11
N GLN A 60 39.12 2.76 0.02
CA GLN A 60 40.28 2.36 0.83
C GLN A 60 40.96 1.09 0.30
N SER A 61 40.16 0.11 -0.15
CA SER A 61 40.61 -1.17 -0.66
C SER A 61 39.61 -1.73 -1.67
N TYR A 62 40.07 -2.68 -2.49
CA TYR A 62 39.23 -3.47 -3.39
C TYR A 62 39.21 -4.94 -2.94
N PRO A 63 38.11 -5.69 -3.15
CA PRO A 63 36.84 -5.23 -3.76
C PRO A 63 36.10 -4.25 -2.85
N PHE A 64 35.40 -3.29 -3.46
CA PHE A 64 34.68 -2.21 -2.77
C PHE A 64 33.20 -2.28 -3.08
N VAL A 65 32.35 -2.41 -2.05
CA VAL A 65 30.89 -2.45 -2.20
C VAL A 65 30.37 -1.06 -2.61
N MET A 66 29.52 -1.02 -3.64
CA MET A 66 29.00 0.23 -4.20
C MET A 66 27.71 0.70 -3.49
N GLY A 67 27.30 1.95 -3.71
CA GLY A 67 25.98 2.46 -3.36
C GLY A 67 25.91 3.11 -1.98
N CYS A 68 25.47 4.37 -1.96
CA CYS A 68 25.35 5.18 -0.74
C CYS A 68 23.90 5.41 -0.27
N ASN A 69 22.90 4.91 -1.01
CA ASN A 69 21.48 5.07 -0.69
C ASN A 69 20.78 3.73 -0.75
N LEU A 70 19.84 3.51 0.15
CA LEU A 70 18.94 2.35 0.13
C LEU A 70 17.51 2.76 0.47
N ALA A 71 16.56 2.01 -0.08
CA ALA A 71 15.20 1.95 0.40
C ALA A 71 14.69 0.51 0.34
N GLY A 72 13.96 0.07 1.35
CA GLY A 72 13.56 -1.33 1.46
C GLY A 72 12.61 -1.61 2.61
N VAL A 73 12.56 -2.87 3.03
CA VAL A 73 11.66 -3.35 4.09
C VAL A 73 12.48 -3.98 5.21
N VAL A 74 12.15 -3.64 6.45
CA VAL A 74 12.73 -4.28 7.64
C VAL A 74 12.29 -5.74 7.70
N VAL A 75 13.25 -6.68 7.71
CA VAL A 75 12.99 -8.12 7.78
C VAL A 75 13.40 -8.75 9.11
N ALA A 76 14.24 -8.05 9.89
CA ALA A 76 14.55 -8.42 11.26
C ALA A 76 14.98 -7.21 12.08
N VAL A 77 14.77 -7.32 13.40
CA VAL A 77 15.06 -6.27 14.37
C VAL A 77 15.90 -6.90 15.48
N GLY A 78 17.07 -6.32 15.77
CA GLY A 78 17.92 -6.76 16.87
C GLY A 78 17.34 -6.34 18.22
N PRO A 79 17.94 -6.74 19.35
CA PRO A 79 17.51 -6.28 20.68
C PRO A 79 17.51 -4.76 20.80
N ASP A 80 16.80 -4.20 21.78
CA ASP A 80 16.92 -2.77 22.07
C ASP A 80 18.27 -2.46 22.71
N ASP A 81 18.93 -1.40 22.22
CA ASP A 81 20.11 -0.84 22.87
C ASP A 81 19.66 0.20 23.91
N ALA A 82 19.91 -0.09 25.19
CA ALA A 82 19.59 0.81 26.30
C ALA A 82 20.65 1.91 26.50
N SER A 83 21.81 1.79 25.86
CA SER A 83 22.96 2.69 26.02
C SER A 83 23.11 3.73 24.90
N ALA A 84 22.41 3.54 23.79
CA ALA A 84 22.41 4.46 22.65
C ALA A 84 21.43 5.64 22.86
N ASP A 85 21.85 6.83 22.41
CA ASP A 85 20.94 7.95 22.20
C ASP A 85 19.86 7.51 21.19
N LYS A 86 18.58 7.72 21.55
CA LYS A 86 17.45 7.25 20.76
C LYS A 86 16.84 8.41 19.97
N PRO A 87 16.46 8.18 18.70
CA PRO A 87 15.60 9.14 18.00
C PRO A 87 14.24 9.24 18.70
N ASP A 88 13.51 10.31 18.41
CA ASP A 88 12.16 10.54 18.96
C ASP A 88 11.12 9.63 18.28
N ALA A 89 11.41 9.17 17.06
CA ALA A 89 10.57 8.29 16.28
C ALA A 89 10.26 6.96 16.99
N ALA A 90 9.06 6.44 16.70
CA ALA A 90 8.65 5.11 17.15
C ALA A 90 9.63 4.03 16.63
N PRO A 91 9.92 2.98 17.44
CA PRO A 91 10.81 1.90 17.02
C PRO A 91 10.37 1.27 15.69
N LEU A 92 11.36 0.91 14.87
CA LEU A 92 11.14 0.15 13.65
C LEU A 92 10.73 -1.29 13.95
N VAL A 93 9.77 -1.81 13.21
CA VAL A 93 9.29 -3.19 13.30
C VAL A 93 9.42 -3.91 11.97
N VAL A 94 9.40 -5.25 11.99
CA VAL A 94 9.38 -6.07 10.77
C VAL A 94 8.19 -5.67 9.90
N GLY A 95 8.43 -5.46 8.61
CA GLY A 95 7.44 -4.99 7.64
C GLY A 95 7.44 -3.48 7.40
N ASP A 96 8.15 -2.69 8.21
CA ASP A 96 8.29 -1.24 7.97
C ASP A 96 9.05 -0.97 6.67
N ARG A 97 8.54 -0.02 5.87
CA ARG A 97 9.25 0.55 4.72
C ARG A 97 10.22 1.63 5.22
N VAL A 98 11.48 1.53 4.85
CA VAL A 98 12.55 2.39 5.37
C VAL A 98 13.47 2.90 4.26
N VAL A 99 14.09 4.05 4.49
CA VAL A 99 15.06 4.70 3.62
C VAL A 99 16.26 5.20 4.43
N GLY A 100 17.47 5.15 3.88
CA GLY A 100 18.66 5.61 4.58
C GLY A 100 19.87 5.90 3.70
N PHE A 101 20.79 6.68 4.27
CA PHE A 101 22.14 6.91 3.80
C PHE A 101 23.03 5.79 4.32
N ALA A 102 23.65 5.06 3.40
CA ALA A 102 24.20 3.74 3.64
C ALA A 102 25.63 3.68 3.08
N ALA A 103 26.55 4.41 3.70
CA ALA A 103 27.90 4.60 3.15
C ALA A 103 29.04 4.46 4.16
N LEU A 104 28.73 4.37 5.46
CA LEU A 104 29.72 4.37 6.55
C LEU A 104 30.42 3.01 6.70
N GLU A 105 29.68 1.91 6.55
CA GLU A 105 30.21 0.55 6.69
C GLU A 105 29.92 -0.31 5.47
N GLU A 106 30.84 -1.22 5.09
CA GLU A 106 30.63 -2.11 3.95
C GLU A 106 29.33 -2.92 4.06
N LYS A 107 29.01 -3.45 5.26
CA LYS A 107 27.76 -4.21 5.53
C LYS A 107 26.47 -3.39 5.39
N SER A 108 26.59 -2.06 5.32
CA SER A 108 25.46 -1.14 5.24
C SER A 108 25.21 -0.60 3.83
N ARG A 109 26.10 -0.86 2.87
CA ARG A 109 26.05 -0.23 1.54
C ARG A 109 24.86 -0.67 0.69
N GLY A 110 24.34 0.27 -0.10
CA GLY A 110 23.04 0.14 -0.76
C GLY A 110 22.98 -0.81 -1.96
N TYR A 111 24.09 -1.10 -2.66
CA TYR A 111 24.09 -2.11 -3.73
C TYR A 111 24.29 -3.54 -3.22
N GLN A 112 23.41 -3.95 -2.31
CA GLN A 112 23.37 -5.28 -1.72
C GLN A 112 21.90 -5.69 -1.56
N GLU A 113 21.61 -6.98 -1.57
CA GLU A 113 20.23 -7.46 -1.38
C GLU A 113 19.74 -7.27 0.07
N TYR A 114 20.65 -7.36 1.04
CA TYR A 114 20.37 -7.16 2.46
C TYR A 114 21.44 -6.28 3.08
N VAL A 115 21.04 -5.48 4.06
CA VAL A 115 21.95 -4.61 4.81
C VAL A 115 21.61 -4.66 6.28
N THR A 116 22.63 -4.59 7.12
CA THR A 116 22.47 -4.49 8.57
C THR A 116 23.02 -3.16 9.02
N MET A 117 22.17 -2.34 9.63
CA MET A 117 22.57 -0.99 10.04
C MET A 117 21.81 -0.52 11.29
N PRO A 118 22.35 0.49 12.00
CA PRO A 118 21.68 1.08 13.14
C PRO A 118 20.33 1.68 12.77
N ARG A 119 19.34 1.54 13.67
CA ARG A 119 17.98 2.09 13.46
C ARG A 119 17.98 3.60 13.29
N TYR A 120 18.89 4.33 13.96
CA TYR A 120 18.99 5.78 13.86
C TYR A 120 19.54 6.26 12.50
N GLU A 121 19.99 5.36 11.62
CA GLU A 121 20.40 5.69 10.26
C GLU A 121 19.28 5.44 9.23
N LEU A 122 18.06 5.14 9.70
CA LEU A 122 16.92 4.80 8.85
C LEU A 122 15.70 5.64 9.21
N GLY A 123 15.11 6.25 8.18
CA GLY A 123 13.79 6.89 8.25
C GLY A 123 12.68 5.96 7.79
N ARG A 124 11.56 5.91 8.51
CA ARG A 124 10.35 5.24 8.02
C ARG A 124 9.80 6.03 6.82
N ILE A 125 9.50 5.35 5.73
CA ILE A 125 8.91 5.97 4.53
C ILE A 125 7.42 6.26 4.80
N PRO A 126 6.98 7.53 4.70
CA PRO A 126 5.58 7.88 4.87
C PRO A 126 4.63 7.18 3.88
N ASP A 127 3.38 6.95 4.27
CA ASP A 127 2.38 6.26 3.44
C ASP A 127 2.06 6.98 2.12
N ASN A 128 2.26 8.31 2.07
CA ASN A 128 2.09 9.12 0.86
C ASN A 128 3.29 9.10 -0.09
N ILE A 129 4.37 8.38 0.24
CA ILE A 129 5.61 8.32 -0.55
C ILE A 129 5.91 6.88 -0.97
N THR A 130 6.25 6.67 -2.24
CA THR A 130 6.65 5.36 -2.75
C THR A 130 8.10 5.03 -2.38
N THR A 131 8.44 3.75 -2.32
CA THR A 131 9.81 3.31 -2.02
C THR A 131 10.79 3.76 -3.12
N GLU A 132 10.34 3.77 -4.39
CA GLU A 132 11.11 4.29 -5.53
C GLU A 132 11.48 5.77 -5.35
N ALA A 133 10.52 6.58 -4.91
CA ALA A 133 10.74 8.00 -4.75
C ALA A 133 11.67 8.28 -3.56
N ALA A 134 11.42 7.60 -2.43
CA ALA A 134 12.16 7.82 -1.19
C ALA A 134 13.68 7.64 -1.34
N VAL A 135 14.15 6.65 -2.12
CA VAL A 135 15.60 6.36 -2.24
C VAL A 135 16.41 7.52 -2.84
N THR A 136 15.77 8.50 -3.48
CA THR A 136 16.45 9.67 -4.07
C THR A 136 16.86 10.74 -3.05
N VAL A 137 16.42 10.60 -1.80
CA VAL A 137 16.48 11.65 -0.77
C VAL A 137 17.77 11.61 0.07
N PRO A 138 18.21 10.48 0.65
CA PRO A 138 19.08 10.50 1.84
C PRO A 138 20.40 11.25 1.66
N THR A 139 21.24 10.81 0.71
CA THR A 139 22.58 11.39 0.52
C THR A 139 22.51 12.88 0.24
N ASN A 140 21.59 13.29 -0.64
CA ASN A 140 21.54 14.65 -1.17
C ASN A 140 20.92 15.64 -0.17
N LEU A 141 19.88 15.23 0.55
CA LEU A 141 19.29 16.03 1.61
C LEU A 141 20.26 16.20 2.77
N LEU A 142 20.93 15.13 3.18
CA LEU A 142 21.95 15.18 4.22
C LEU A 142 23.12 16.09 3.84
N THR A 143 23.56 16.04 2.58
CA THR A 143 24.58 16.96 2.06
C THR A 143 24.14 18.43 2.20
N THR A 144 22.86 18.73 1.98
CA THR A 144 22.30 20.07 2.18
C THR A 144 22.41 20.50 3.64
N PHE A 145 21.98 19.66 4.59
CA PHE A 145 22.07 19.96 6.03
C PHE A 145 23.52 20.16 6.49
N HIS A 146 24.45 19.31 6.02
CA HIS A 146 25.87 19.45 6.32
C HIS A 146 26.44 20.77 5.79
N ALA A 147 26.19 21.10 4.52
CA ALA A 147 26.70 22.33 3.91
C ALA A 147 26.18 23.58 4.63
N MET A 148 24.88 23.63 4.95
CA MET A 148 24.31 24.79 5.65
C MET A 148 24.92 24.97 7.04
N THR A 149 25.17 23.88 7.77
CA THR A 149 25.70 23.97 9.14
C THR A 149 27.21 24.09 9.18
N ALA A 150 27.94 23.10 8.68
CA ALA A 150 29.39 23.03 8.81
C ALA A 150 30.11 24.05 7.92
N ASP A 151 29.63 24.24 6.69
CA ASP A 151 30.33 25.08 5.71
C ASP A 151 29.87 26.54 5.71
N PHE A 152 28.59 26.82 5.98
CA PHE A 152 28.10 28.21 6.04
C PHE A 152 27.87 28.74 7.46
N GLY A 153 27.80 27.87 8.46
CA GLY A 153 27.52 28.29 9.85
C GLY A 153 26.11 28.84 10.04
N LEU A 154 25.15 28.37 9.24
CA LEU A 154 23.76 28.81 9.31
C LEU A 154 22.99 28.07 10.40
N ASP A 155 22.08 28.81 11.04
CA ASP A 155 21.10 28.22 11.95
C ASP A 155 20.02 27.51 11.14
N VAL A 156 19.82 26.23 11.40
CA VAL A 156 18.83 25.38 10.73
C VAL A 156 17.99 24.63 11.78
N PRO A 157 17.11 25.35 12.51
CA PRO A 157 16.40 24.76 13.64
C PRO A 157 15.46 23.64 13.18
N TRP A 158 15.32 22.62 14.02
CA TRP A 158 14.32 21.58 13.83
C TRP A 158 13.64 21.23 15.18
N PRO A 159 12.29 21.20 15.24
CA PRO A 159 11.37 21.74 14.23
C PRO A 159 11.55 23.26 14.07
N THR A 160 11.27 23.80 12.87
CA THR A 160 11.37 25.24 12.63
C THR A 160 10.30 25.98 13.47
N PRO A 161 10.69 26.90 14.39
CA PRO A 161 9.71 27.62 15.22
C PRO A 161 8.74 28.45 14.38
N GLN A 162 7.49 28.57 14.83
CA GLN A 162 6.51 29.41 14.15
C GLN A 162 7.00 30.87 14.11
N GLY A 163 7.00 31.47 12.91
CA GLY A 163 7.49 32.84 12.71
C GLY A 163 9.01 32.99 12.77
N TYR A 164 9.77 31.89 12.74
CA TYR A 164 11.23 31.93 12.65
C TYR A 164 11.69 32.71 11.41
N VAL A 165 12.65 33.61 11.62
CA VAL A 165 13.33 34.36 10.56
C VAL A 165 14.83 34.12 10.73
N PRO A 166 15.52 33.53 9.74
CA PRO A 166 16.93 33.22 9.88
C PRO A 166 17.76 34.49 9.84
N ARG A 167 18.95 34.43 10.46
CA ARG A 167 19.97 35.45 10.23
C ARG A 167 20.29 35.48 8.73
N HIS A 168 20.41 36.68 8.17
CA HIS A 168 20.63 36.87 6.73
C HIS A 168 19.47 36.41 5.83
N ALA A 169 18.23 36.38 6.32
CA ALA A 169 17.06 35.97 5.52
C ALA A 169 16.94 36.63 4.14
N ASP A 170 17.30 37.91 4.02
CA ASP A 170 17.21 38.67 2.77
C ASP A 170 18.52 38.68 1.96
N ALA A 171 19.60 38.11 2.50
CA ALA A 171 20.88 38.06 1.81
C ALA A 171 20.83 37.08 0.63
N PRO A 172 21.44 37.42 -0.52
CA PRO A 172 21.46 36.53 -1.67
C PRO A 172 22.26 35.26 -1.37
N PHE A 173 21.65 34.11 -1.63
CA PHE A 173 22.26 32.80 -1.58
C PHE A 173 22.30 32.23 -3.00
N LEU A 174 23.50 32.01 -3.55
CA LEU A 174 23.66 31.47 -4.90
C LEU A 174 23.90 29.97 -4.86
N ILE A 175 23.12 29.22 -5.63
CA ILE A 175 23.29 27.78 -5.85
C ILE A 175 23.72 27.57 -7.29
N TRP A 176 24.98 27.22 -7.51
CA TRP A 176 25.47 26.79 -8.82
C TRP A 176 25.14 25.32 -9.03
N GLY A 177 24.43 25.00 -10.12
CA GLY A 177 23.93 23.65 -10.37
C GLY A 177 22.63 23.34 -9.64
N GLY A 178 21.67 24.27 -9.56
CA GLY A 178 20.45 24.07 -8.76
C GLY A 178 19.54 22.94 -9.23
N ALA A 179 19.67 22.48 -10.48
CA ALA A 179 18.96 21.30 -10.99
C ALA A 179 19.66 19.95 -10.69
N SER A 180 20.78 19.97 -9.98
CA SER A 180 21.40 18.76 -9.40
C SER A 180 20.57 18.25 -8.21
N SER A 181 20.77 16.98 -7.82
CA SER A 181 20.05 16.41 -6.69
C SER A 181 20.24 17.19 -5.38
N VAL A 182 21.45 17.65 -5.07
CA VAL A 182 21.71 18.50 -3.89
C VAL A 182 21.10 19.89 -4.07
N GLY A 183 21.20 20.47 -5.27
CA GLY A 183 20.62 21.78 -5.58
C GLY A 183 19.11 21.82 -5.36
N LEU A 184 18.37 20.80 -5.83
CA LEU A 184 16.92 20.71 -5.69
C LEU A 184 16.48 20.68 -4.22
N TYR A 185 17.17 19.92 -3.38
CA TYR A 185 16.88 19.91 -1.94
C TYR A 185 17.33 21.20 -1.25
N THR A 186 18.45 21.80 -1.66
CA THR A 186 18.91 23.09 -1.10
C THR A 186 17.91 24.21 -1.34
N VAL A 187 17.33 24.30 -2.54
CA VAL A 187 16.30 25.31 -2.86
C VAL A 187 15.09 25.17 -1.92
N GLN A 188 14.56 23.94 -1.78
CA GLN A 188 13.41 23.65 -0.92
C GLN A 188 13.70 23.98 0.56
N MET A 189 14.87 23.57 1.04
CA MET A 189 15.23 23.77 2.45
C MET A 189 15.51 25.23 2.79
N LEU A 190 16.20 25.99 1.92
CA LEU A 190 16.39 27.43 2.11
C LEU A 190 15.04 28.16 2.16
N ARG A 191 14.11 27.78 1.28
CA ARG A 191 12.74 28.33 1.30
C ARG A 191 12.02 27.98 2.60
N HIS A 192 12.11 26.73 3.06
CA HIS A 192 11.52 26.27 4.32
C HIS A 192 12.06 27.03 5.53
N TRP A 193 13.38 27.22 5.61
CA TRP A 193 14.01 27.96 6.71
C TRP A 193 13.81 29.48 6.63
N GLY A 194 13.17 30.00 5.58
CA GLY A 194 12.77 31.42 5.50
C GLY A 194 13.77 32.33 4.78
N TYR A 195 14.75 31.78 4.05
CA TYR A 195 15.60 32.59 3.16
C TYR A 195 14.77 33.06 1.95
N LYS A 196 14.85 34.35 1.65
CA LYS A 196 13.98 35.04 0.67
C LYS A 196 14.66 35.34 -0.66
N ASN A 197 15.98 35.21 -0.75
CA ASN A 197 16.77 35.59 -1.92
C ASN A 197 17.63 34.42 -2.41
N VAL A 198 16.96 33.37 -2.90
CA VAL A 198 17.59 32.15 -3.41
C VAL A 198 17.83 32.31 -4.91
N LEU A 199 19.09 32.49 -5.31
CA LEU A 199 19.53 32.62 -6.69
C LEU A 199 20.03 31.27 -7.18
N VAL A 200 19.65 30.85 -8.38
CA VAL A 200 20.00 29.54 -8.91
C VAL A 200 20.62 29.63 -10.30
N VAL A 201 21.70 28.89 -10.53
CA VAL A 201 22.29 28.68 -11.85
C VAL A 201 22.00 27.26 -12.33
N ALA A 202 21.32 27.12 -13.47
CA ALA A 202 20.94 25.84 -14.07
C ALA A 202 20.59 26.04 -15.56
N SER A 203 20.36 24.97 -16.34
CA SER A 203 19.87 25.14 -17.71
C SER A 203 18.43 25.68 -17.72
N ARG A 204 18.06 26.52 -18.70
CA ARG A 204 16.71 27.11 -18.84
C ARG A 204 15.55 26.12 -18.71
N LYS A 205 15.70 24.89 -19.20
CA LYS A 205 14.65 23.85 -19.16
C LYS A 205 14.18 23.51 -17.73
N HIS A 206 14.98 23.80 -16.71
CA HIS A 206 14.68 23.52 -15.31
C HIS A 206 14.12 24.73 -14.55
N PHE A 207 14.05 25.91 -15.16
CA PHE A 207 13.68 27.15 -14.45
C PHE A 207 12.28 27.08 -13.84
N THR A 208 11.29 26.57 -14.58
CA THR A 208 9.91 26.48 -14.08
C THR A 208 9.83 25.66 -12.80
N GLU A 209 10.52 24.51 -12.77
CA GLU A 209 10.58 23.63 -11.60
C GLU A 209 11.31 24.30 -10.44
N LEU A 210 12.48 24.89 -10.69
CA LEU A 210 13.28 25.56 -9.66
C LEU A 210 12.55 26.74 -9.01
N MET A 211 11.84 27.55 -9.81
CA MET A 211 11.02 28.66 -9.31
C MET A 211 9.85 28.13 -8.47
N ALA A 212 9.22 27.02 -8.88
CA ALA A 212 8.16 26.38 -8.10
C ALA A 212 8.65 25.83 -6.75
N LEU A 213 9.90 25.33 -6.69
CA LEU A 213 10.53 24.82 -5.47
C LEU A 213 10.99 25.92 -4.50
N GLY A 214 11.11 27.17 -4.96
CA GLY A 214 11.44 28.30 -4.09
C GLY A 214 12.60 29.19 -4.57
N ALA A 215 13.16 28.95 -5.75
CA ALA A 215 14.10 29.90 -6.34
C ALA A 215 13.42 31.25 -6.60
N THR A 216 14.15 32.33 -6.40
CA THR A 216 13.67 33.70 -6.64
C THR A 216 14.15 34.26 -7.98
N LYS A 217 15.29 33.76 -8.46
CA LYS A 217 15.82 34.07 -9.77
C LYS A 217 16.66 32.90 -10.28
N CYS A 218 16.49 32.57 -11.56
CA CYS A 218 17.33 31.60 -12.25
C CYS A 218 18.20 32.27 -13.33
N PHE A 219 19.41 31.75 -13.50
CA PHE A 219 20.39 32.15 -14.51
C PHE A 219 20.86 30.94 -15.31
N ASP A 220 21.09 31.11 -16.62
CA ASP A 220 21.52 30.00 -17.49
C ASP A 220 23.04 29.98 -17.58
N TYR A 221 23.68 28.89 -17.16
CA TYR A 221 25.13 28.76 -17.29
C TYR A 221 25.61 28.64 -18.74
N HIS A 222 24.72 28.45 -19.72
CA HIS A 222 25.08 28.49 -21.14
C HIS A 222 25.20 29.93 -21.67
N ASP A 223 24.69 30.92 -20.94
CA ASP A 223 24.85 32.32 -21.33
C ASP A 223 26.33 32.73 -21.10
N ALA A 224 26.98 33.24 -22.16
CA ALA A 224 28.39 33.62 -22.10
C ALA A 224 28.69 34.71 -21.04
N ASP A 225 27.68 35.51 -20.71
CA ASP A 225 27.71 36.62 -19.77
C ASP A 225 27.03 36.32 -18.42
N VAL A 226 26.80 35.04 -18.09
CA VAL A 226 26.09 34.63 -16.86
C VAL A 226 26.67 35.26 -15.60
N ALA A 227 28.00 35.42 -15.52
CA ALA A 227 28.66 36.06 -14.38
C ALA A 227 28.36 37.56 -14.31
N GLU A 228 28.32 38.28 -15.45
CA GLU A 228 27.87 39.68 -15.49
C GLU A 228 26.40 39.79 -15.03
N GLN A 229 25.52 38.92 -15.54
CA GLN A 229 24.10 38.95 -15.19
C GLN A 229 23.87 38.77 -13.68
N ILE A 230 24.61 37.85 -13.06
CA ILE A 230 24.51 37.60 -11.60
C ILE A 230 25.02 38.82 -10.81
N ARG A 231 26.18 39.39 -11.18
CA ARG A 231 26.72 40.59 -10.50
C ARG A 231 25.81 41.81 -10.66
N ALA A 232 25.15 41.95 -11.81
CA ALA A 232 24.19 43.02 -12.05
C ALA A 232 22.93 42.86 -11.19
N HIS A 233 22.55 41.63 -10.84
CA HIS A 233 21.43 41.34 -9.96
C HIS A 233 21.77 41.49 -8.47
N ALA A 234 22.95 41.02 -8.06
CA ALA A 234 23.44 41.09 -6.69
C ALA A 234 24.93 41.41 -6.66
N SER A 235 25.27 42.60 -6.16
CA SER A 235 26.66 43.09 -6.12
C SER A 235 27.54 42.38 -5.08
N LYS A 236 26.95 41.73 -4.08
CA LYS A 236 27.65 40.93 -3.07
C LYS A 236 26.81 39.71 -2.68
N ILE A 237 27.41 38.53 -2.77
CA ILE A 237 26.75 37.25 -2.47
C ILE A 237 27.51 36.54 -1.34
N PRO A 238 27.06 36.62 -0.07
CA PRO A 238 27.79 36.05 1.05
C PRO A 238 27.85 34.52 1.03
N PHE A 239 26.85 33.85 0.45
CA PHE A 239 26.75 32.40 0.45
C PHE A 239 26.64 31.85 -0.98
N ILE A 240 27.60 31.03 -1.37
CA ILE A 240 27.67 30.40 -2.69
C ILE A 240 27.89 28.90 -2.48
N LEU A 241 26.92 28.08 -2.87
CA LEU A 241 27.05 26.62 -2.91
C LEU A 241 27.27 26.16 -4.36
N ASP A 242 28.40 25.52 -4.62
CA ASP A 242 28.69 24.87 -5.90
C ASP A 242 28.37 23.38 -5.83
N CYS A 243 27.22 23.00 -6.39
CA CYS A 243 26.76 21.61 -6.46
C CYS A 243 27.37 20.81 -7.63
N ILE A 244 28.25 21.41 -8.44
CA ILE A 244 28.88 20.79 -9.60
C ILE A 244 30.33 20.43 -9.31
N GLY A 245 31.05 21.30 -8.60
CA GLY A 245 32.44 21.06 -8.21
C GLY A 245 33.39 20.90 -9.40
N SER A 246 33.15 21.60 -10.51
CA SER A 246 34.02 21.56 -11.69
C SER A 246 34.93 22.79 -11.73
N MET A 247 36.24 22.57 -11.87
CA MET A 247 37.22 23.66 -11.98
C MET A 247 36.83 24.63 -13.11
N GLU A 248 36.57 24.10 -14.30
CA GLU A 248 36.28 24.91 -15.50
C GLU A 248 34.82 25.38 -15.57
N LYS A 249 33.86 24.51 -15.25
CA LYS A 249 32.44 24.76 -15.56
C LYS A 249 31.68 25.48 -14.46
N SER A 250 32.17 25.48 -13.23
CA SER A 250 31.51 26.15 -12.10
C SER A 250 32.46 27.07 -11.34
N MET A 251 33.60 26.56 -10.87
CA MET A 251 34.51 27.35 -10.03
C MET A 251 35.10 28.56 -10.78
N ARG A 252 35.57 28.40 -12.02
CA ARG A 252 36.13 29.52 -12.81
C ARG A 252 35.11 30.64 -13.11
N PRO A 253 33.84 30.37 -13.44
CA PRO A 253 32.80 31.40 -13.42
C PRO A 253 32.60 32.04 -12.04
N LEU A 254 32.62 31.24 -10.97
CA LEU A 254 32.42 31.72 -9.60
C LEU A 254 33.55 32.64 -9.11
N THR A 255 34.79 32.50 -9.59
CA THR A 255 35.88 33.46 -9.27
C THR A 255 35.55 34.89 -9.72
N LYS A 256 34.72 35.02 -10.77
CA LYS A 256 34.24 36.29 -11.29
C LYS A 256 33.01 36.83 -10.55
N ILE A 257 32.36 36.01 -9.72
CA ILE A 257 31.10 36.35 -9.01
C ILE A 257 31.37 36.60 -7.53
N ALA A 258 32.20 35.77 -6.90
CA ALA A 258 32.53 35.86 -5.49
C ALA A 258 33.37 37.11 -5.19
N GLU A 259 32.95 37.87 -4.18
CA GLU A 259 33.62 39.07 -3.70
C GLU A 259 34.17 38.85 -2.28
N SER A 260 34.99 39.79 -1.80
CA SER A 260 35.51 39.76 -0.43
C SER A 260 34.39 39.57 0.61
N GLY A 261 34.53 38.56 1.48
CA GLY A 261 33.54 38.15 2.46
C GLY A 261 32.51 37.13 1.96
N SER A 262 32.63 36.63 0.73
CA SER A 262 31.84 35.49 0.24
C SER A 262 32.42 34.18 0.74
N VAL A 263 31.55 33.24 1.12
CA VAL A 263 31.90 31.85 1.35
C VAL A 263 31.44 31.03 0.14
N VAL A 264 32.37 30.31 -0.47
CA VAL A 264 32.13 29.42 -1.60
C VAL A 264 32.33 27.98 -1.12
N ALA A 265 31.24 27.28 -0.83
CA ALA A 265 31.27 25.88 -0.44
C ALA A 265 31.11 25.01 -1.69
N VAL A 266 32.09 24.14 -1.95
CA VAL A 266 32.16 23.33 -3.16
C VAL A 266 31.97 21.86 -2.82
N LEU A 267 31.03 21.18 -3.48
CA LEU A 267 30.85 19.74 -3.33
C LEU A 267 32.08 18.98 -3.84
N MET A 268 32.49 17.95 -3.09
CA MET A 268 33.68 17.16 -3.36
C MET A 268 33.33 15.83 -4.06
N PRO A 269 34.23 15.27 -4.89
CA PRO A 269 35.54 15.79 -5.28
C PRO A 269 35.46 17.00 -6.23
N VAL A 270 36.50 17.85 -6.28
CA VAL A 270 36.61 18.85 -7.36
C VAL A 270 37.14 18.19 -8.63
N ILE A 271 36.38 18.34 -9.71
CA ILE A 271 36.64 17.80 -11.05
C ILE A 271 37.61 18.72 -11.79
N ILE A 272 38.87 18.29 -11.90
CA ILE A 272 39.89 18.91 -12.76
C ILE A 272 39.71 18.40 -14.19
N ARG A 273 39.46 17.10 -14.34
CA ARG A 273 39.09 16.45 -15.60
C ARG A 273 38.02 15.40 -15.35
N ASP A 274 36.96 15.44 -16.14
CA ASP A 274 35.87 14.48 -16.08
C ASP A 274 36.32 13.06 -16.52
N ALA A 275 35.64 12.04 -16.02
CA ALA A 275 35.76 10.68 -16.54
C ALA A 275 35.03 10.56 -17.90
N THR A 276 35.60 9.80 -18.83
CA THR A 276 34.90 9.31 -20.03
C THR A 276 35.06 7.79 -20.14
N ALA A 277 34.49 7.18 -21.19
CA ALA A 277 34.70 5.76 -21.46
C ALA A 277 36.20 5.43 -21.64
N GLU A 278 37.01 6.36 -22.17
CA GLU A 278 38.44 6.15 -22.47
C GLU A 278 39.37 6.87 -21.49
N VAL A 279 38.97 8.03 -20.94
CA VAL A 279 39.85 8.91 -20.17
C VAL A 279 39.61 8.80 -18.66
N GLU A 280 40.68 8.59 -17.88
CA GLU A 280 40.61 8.57 -16.42
C GLU A 280 40.34 9.98 -15.88
N PRO A 281 39.45 10.15 -14.91
CA PRO A 281 39.23 11.46 -14.31
C PRO A 281 40.45 11.96 -13.53
N GLN A 282 40.52 13.27 -13.34
CA GLN A 282 41.44 13.90 -12.40
C GLN A 282 40.64 14.69 -11.38
N TYR A 283 40.87 14.36 -10.10
CA TYR A 283 40.15 14.92 -8.96
C TYR A 283 41.12 15.52 -7.95
N THR A 284 40.66 16.51 -7.18
CA THR A 284 41.29 16.91 -5.92
C THR A 284 40.26 16.92 -4.79
N LEU A 285 40.73 16.61 -3.57
CA LEU A 285 39.91 16.63 -2.36
C LEU A 285 39.97 17.98 -1.60
N LEU A 286 40.63 18.98 -2.19
CA LEU A 286 40.82 20.30 -1.60
C LEU A 286 40.43 21.40 -2.61
N ALA A 287 39.22 21.93 -2.46
CA ALA A 287 38.74 23.05 -3.28
C ALA A 287 39.58 24.32 -3.06
N THR A 288 40.19 24.46 -1.88
CA THR A 288 41.13 25.54 -1.52
C THR A 288 42.42 25.55 -2.36
N GLU A 289 42.74 24.44 -3.04
CA GLU A 289 43.91 24.33 -3.91
C GLU A 289 43.60 24.64 -5.37
N VAL A 290 42.33 24.88 -5.71
CA VAL A 290 41.87 25.02 -7.08
C VAL A 290 41.71 26.50 -7.44
N LEU A 291 42.35 26.91 -8.54
CA LEU A 291 42.38 28.28 -9.04
C LEU A 291 42.96 29.28 -8.00
N GLN A 292 43.98 28.84 -7.26
CA GLN A 292 44.74 29.71 -6.35
C GLN A 292 45.28 30.92 -7.12
N GLY A 293 44.90 32.12 -6.69
CA GLY A 293 45.26 33.39 -7.33
C GLY A 293 44.19 33.96 -8.27
N GLU A 294 43.17 33.20 -8.68
CA GLU A 294 42.03 33.74 -9.42
C GLU A 294 40.89 34.22 -8.51
N TRP A 295 40.83 33.69 -7.28
CA TRP A 295 39.90 34.16 -6.26
C TRP A 295 40.32 35.53 -5.72
N LYS A 296 39.35 36.43 -5.52
CA LYS A 296 39.58 37.74 -4.91
C LYS A 296 39.96 37.61 -3.43
N ASP A 297 40.75 38.57 -2.95
CA ASP A 297 41.15 38.65 -1.55
C ASP A 297 39.94 38.68 -0.60
N GLY A 298 39.95 37.77 0.38
CA GLY A 298 38.89 37.62 1.37
C GLY A 298 37.71 36.75 0.94
N VAL A 299 37.75 36.10 -0.24
CA VAL A 299 36.84 34.98 -0.56
C VAL A 299 37.30 33.73 0.21
N GLN A 300 36.36 33.07 0.88
CA GLN A 300 36.62 31.83 1.61
C GLN A 300 36.11 30.64 0.80
N VAL A 301 37.01 29.84 0.23
CA VAL A 301 36.65 28.59 -0.46
C VAL A 301 36.65 27.45 0.56
N ARG A 302 35.60 26.61 0.56
CA ARG A 302 35.43 25.46 1.46
C ARG A 302 35.11 24.19 0.67
N SER A 303 35.56 23.07 1.20
CA SER A 303 35.28 21.74 0.66
C SER A 303 34.18 21.08 1.49
N VAL A 304 33.01 20.86 0.89
CA VAL A 304 31.87 20.22 1.56
C VAL A 304 32.16 18.74 1.74
N ARG A 305 32.16 18.24 2.98
CA ARG A 305 32.48 16.85 3.32
C ARG A 305 31.32 16.18 4.04
N ALA A 306 30.23 15.95 3.30
CA ALA A 306 28.95 15.47 3.83
C ALA A 306 29.03 14.17 4.67
N PHE A 307 30.05 13.34 4.47
CA PHE A 307 30.31 12.14 5.28
C PHE A 307 30.53 12.43 6.77
N PHE A 308 30.87 13.67 7.13
CA PHE A 308 31.03 14.12 8.52
C PHE A 308 29.77 14.79 9.09
N TYR A 309 28.59 14.52 8.53
CA TYR A 309 27.32 15.03 9.08
C TYR A 309 27.09 14.58 10.54
N ASP A 310 27.62 13.40 10.88
CA ASP A 310 27.53 12.77 12.21
C ASP A 310 28.34 13.49 13.29
N GLN A 311 29.23 14.41 12.93
CA GLN A 311 29.90 15.32 13.86
C GLN A 311 28.92 16.32 14.50
N ASN A 312 27.75 16.52 13.89
CA ASN A 312 26.65 17.22 14.52
C ASN A 312 25.75 16.21 15.26
N PRO A 313 25.66 16.26 16.60
CA PRO A 313 24.89 15.29 17.38
C PRO A 313 23.41 15.23 16.98
N LEU A 314 22.81 16.37 16.60
CA LEU A 314 21.43 16.41 16.15
C LEU A 314 21.26 15.67 14.83
N TRP A 315 22.18 15.86 13.87
CA TRP A 315 22.07 15.19 12.57
C TRP A 315 22.39 13.70 12.64
N LYS A 316 23.36 13.32 13.48
CA LYS A 316 23.71 11.92 13.72
C LYS A 316 22.50 11.08 14.13
N THR A 317 21.72 11.59 15.08
CA THR A 317 20.64 10.80 15.70
C THR A 317 19.28 11.07 15.11
N HIS A 318 19.01 12.28 14.59
CA HIS A 318 17.64 12.70 14.24
C HIS A 318 17.41 12.96 12.74
N LEU A 319 18.46 13.21 11.94
CA LEU A 319 18.26 13.63 10.54
C LEU A 319 17.53 12.59 9.70
N GLN A 320 17.95 11.33 9.79
CA GLN A 320 17.36 10.24 9.02
C GLN A 320 16.08 9.67 9.64
N PRO A 321 15.99 9.41 10.96
CA PRO A 321 14.84 8.74 11.55
C PRO A 321 13.66 9.67 11.84
N ASP A 322 13.92 10.97 12.09
CA ASP A 322 12.89 11.93 12.51
C ASP A 322 12.63 13.00 11.45
N ILE A 323 13.70 13.73 11.07
CA ILE A 323 13.58 14.95 10.26
C ILE A 323 13.18 14.60 8.82
N MET A 324 13.87 13.65 8.20
CA MET A 324 13.63 13.29 6.81
C MET A 324 12.22 12.72 6.58
N PRO A 325 11.70 11.77 7.38
CA PRO A 325 10.31 11.32 7.29
C PRO A 325 9.30 12.46 7.43
N ALA A 326 9.51 13.36 8.40
CA ALA A 326 8.60 14.49 8.63
C ALA A 326 8.61 15.49 7.46
N LEU A 327 9.78 15.79 6.89
CA LEU A 327 9.90 16.64 5.69
C LEU A 327 9.16 16.05 4.49
N LEU A 328 9.22 14.73 4.32
CA LEU A 328 8.53 13.99 3.26
C LEU A 328 7.02 13.91 3.49
N GLU A 329 6.59 13.60 4.72
CA GLU A 329 5.18 13.47 5.08
C GLU A 329 4.43 14.80 4.93
N THR A 330 5.07 15.91 5.35
CA THR A 330 4.50 17.26 5.25
C THR A 330 4.64 17.89 3.86
N GLY A 331 5.40 17.27 2.95
CA GLY A 331 5.65 17.78 1.61
C GLY A 331 6.55 19.02 1.55
N ILE A 332 7.26 19.35 2.64
CA ILE A 332 8.30 20.39 2.64
C ILE A 332 9.42 20.02 1.68
N VAL A 333 9.77 18.73 1.66
CA VAL A 333 10.70 18.14 0.69
C VAL A 333 9.92 17.18 -0.20
N GLN A 334 10.05 17.36 -1.50
CA GLN A 334 9.58 16.43 -2.52
C GLN A 334 10.76 15.59 -3.01
N PRO A 335 10.61 14.25 -3.12
CA PRO A 335 11.63 13.42 -3.75
C PRO A 335 11.93 13.86 -5.18
N ASN A 336 13.20 13.78 -5.58
CA ASN A 336 13.60 14.10 -6.95
C ASN A 336 12.95 13.14 -7.95
N ARG A 337 12.65 13.61 -9.17
CA ARG A 337 12.17 12.76 -10.27
C ARG A 337 13.09 11.55 -10.46
N GLN A 338 12.50 10.40 -10.71
CA GLN A 338 13.23 9.14 -10.81
C GLN A 338 13.46 8.75 -12.27
N ARG A 339 14.71 8.37 -12.59
CA ARG A 339 15.04 7.61 -13.80
C ARG A 339 15.26 6.16 -13.39
N ILE A 340 14.28 5.30 -13.62
CA ILE A 340 14.42 3.87 -13.38
C ILE A 340 15.37 3.29 -14.44
N VAL A 341 16.48 2.69 -14.00
CA VAL A 341 17.42 2.02 -14.91
C VAL A 341 17.01 0.56 -15.07
N GLU A 342 16.67 0.20 -16.30
CA GLU A 342 16.20 -1.15 -16.64
C GLU A 342 17.36 -2.11 -16.98
N GLY A 343 17.22 -3.37 -16.58
CA GLY A 343 18.19 -4.44 -16.83
C GLY A 343 17.76 -5.76 -16.20
N ALA A 344 18.33 -6.87 -16.65
CA ALA A 344 17.98 -8.22 -16.20
C ALA A 344 18.51 -8.55 -14.79
N SER A 345 19.56 -7.87 -14.33
CA SER A 345 20.15 -8.11 -13.01
C SER A 345 20.46 -6.80 -12.29
N MET A 346 20.63 -6.87 -10.96
CA MET A 346 21.12 -5.73 -10.17
C MET A 346 22.48 -5.24 -10.71
N LEU A 347 23.35 -6.17 -11.11
CA LEU A 347 24.66 -5.86 -11.69
C LEU A 347 24.53 -5.04 -12.98
N GLU A 348 23.69 -5.49 -13.91
CA GLU A 348 23.47 -4.80 -15.18
C GLU A 348 22.90 -3.39 -14.97
N ARG A 349 21.94 -3.24 -14.06
CA ARG A 349 21.34 -1.93 -13.73
C ARG A 349 22.35 -0.99 -13.07
N ALA A 350 23.16 -1.50 -12.13
CA ALA A 350 24.22 -0.73 -11.49
C ALA A 350 25.28 -0.26 -12.50
N GLN A 351 25.72 -1.14 -13.39
CA GLN A 351 26.70 -0.79 -14.44
C GLN A 351 26.12 0.24 -15.41
N LYS A 352 24.90 0.02 -15.92
CA LYS A 352 24.21 0.98 -16.80
C LYS A 352 24.03 2.35 -16.14
N ALA A 353 23.76 2.39 -14.84
CA ALA A 353 23.64 3.65 -14.12
C ALA A 353 24.96 4.42 -14.09
N LEU A 354 26.11 3.74 -13.92
CA LEU A 354 27.43 4.36 -14.06
C LEU A 354 27.67 4.87 -15.49
N ASP A 355 27.32 4.07 -16.50
CA ASP A 355 27.49 4.44 -17.91
C ASP A 355 26.66 5.70 -18.26
N LEU A 356 25.40 5.75 -17.85
CA LEU A 356 24.55 6.93 -18.01
C LEU A 356 25.15 8.19 -17.35
N MET A 357 25.81 8.04 -16.19
CA MET A 357 26.49 9.16 -15.53
C MET A 357 27.75 9.58 -16.28
N ARG A 358 28.54 8.65 -16.83
CA ARG A 358 29.69 8.95 -17.71
C ARG A 358 29.25 9.76 -18.92
N GLU A 359 28.10 9.42 -19.50
CA GLU A 359 27.49 10.11 -20.64
C GLU A 359 26.79 11.42 -20.25
N ARG A 360 26.65 11.72 -18.96
CA ARG A 360 25.86 12.84 -18.41
C ARG A 360 24.41 12.86 -18.90
N ALA A 361 23.83 11.67 -19.08
CA ALA A 361 22.47 11.51 -19.57
C ALA A 361 21.38 11.97 -18.56
N PRO A 362 21.53 11.82 -17.23
CA PRO A 362 20.54 12.30 -16.26
C PRO A 362 20.51 13.83 -16.17
N SER A 363 19.32 14.43 -16.12
CA SER A 363 19.17 15.88 -15.98
C SER A 363 17.92 16.26 -15.20
N GLY A 364 18.08 16.76 -13.97
CA GLY A 364 16.96 17.07 -13.08
C GLY A 364 16.18 15.82 -12.64
N GLU A 365 16.88 14.70 -12.52
CA GLU A 365 16.36 13.39 -12.13
C GLU A 365 17.49 12.55 -11.51
N SER A 366 17.13 11.53 -10.71
CA SER A 366 18.08 10.60 -10.07
C SER A 366 17.94 9.20 -10.65
N CYS A 367 19.06 8.57 -11.01
CA CYS A 367 19.06 7.18 -11.46
C CYS A 367 18.79 6.25 -10.27
N ILE A 368 17.71 5.46 -10.36
CA ILE A 368 17.36 4.47 -9.35
C ILE A 368 17.28 3.08 -9.96
N ASN A 369 17.71 2.11 -9.18
CA ASN A 369 17.86 0.73 -9.59
C ASN A 369 17.11 -0.15 -8.61
N ASN A 370 16.26 -1.04 -9.13
CA ASN A 370 15.72 -2.12 -8.32
C ASN A 370 16.87 -3.10 -7.99
N THR A 371 17.05 -3.45 -6.72
CA THR A 371 18.12 -4.36 -6.27
C THR A 371 17.71 -5.83 -6.31
N MET A 372 16.41 -6.11 -6.47
CA MET A 372 15.87 -7.46 -6.55
C MET A 372 16.21 -8.05 -7.92
N ALA A 373 16.66 -9.31 -7.97
CA ALA A 373 16.87 -10.02 -9.22
C ALA A 373 15.61 -9.93 -10.11
N ALA A 374 15.76 -9.73 -11.43
CA ALA A 374 14.66 -10.00 -12.34
C ALA A 374 14.58 -11.52 -12.55
N THR A 375 14.32 -12.25 -11.48
CA THR A 375 13.67 -13.54 -11.62
C THR A 375 12.28 -13.23 -12.15
N ASP A 376 11.77 -14.03 -13.09
CA ASP A 376 10.34 -14.06 -13.40
C ASP A 376 9.61 -14.67 -12.18
N ASP A 377 9.69 -13.96 -11.06
CA ASP A 377 9.05 -14.26 -9.79
C ASP A 377 7.72 -13.52 -9.74
N SER A 378 7.06 -13.43 -10.90
CA SER A 378 5.70 -12.97 -11.02
C SER A 378 4.76 -14.16 -10.90
N ILE A 379 3.57 -13.89 -10.38
CA ILE A 379 2.43 -14.80 -10.51
C ILE A 379 1.39 -14.13 -11.39
N ASP A 380 0.59 -14.95 -12.07
CA ASP A 380 -0.60 -14.46 -12.75
C ASP A 380 -1.71 -14.22 -11.74
N LEU A 381 -2.04 -12.95 -11.52
CA LEU A 381 -3.25 -12.57 -10.78
C LEU A 381 -4.43 -12.65 -11.75
N THR A 382 -5.28 -13.66 -11.57
CA THR A 382 -6.45 -13.88 -12.41
C THR A 382 -7.75 -13.61 -11.64
N ALA A 383 -8.62 -12.79 -12.22
CA ALA A 383 -9.98 -12.54 -11.75
C ALA A 383 -10.98 -13.06 -12.79
N HIS A 384 -11.98 -13.83 -12.36
CA HIS A 384 -12.96 -14.39 -13.30
C HIS A 384 -14.35 -14.50 -12.70
N CYS A 385 -15.36 -14.50 -13.57
CA CYS A 385 -16.75 -14.72 -13.17
C CYS A 385 -17.07 -16.22 -13.09
N LEU A 386 -18.18 -16.57 -12.43
CA LEU A 386 -18.64 -17.97 -12.30
C LEU A 386 -18.81 -18.67 -13.65
N CYS A 387 -19.44 -18.01 -14.63
CA CYS A 387 -19.68 -18.59 -15.95
C CYS A 387 -18.46 -18.57 -16.90
N ARG A 388 -17.29 -18.08 -16.44
CA ARG A 388 -16.04 -17.94 -17.22
C ARG A 388 -16.13 -17.10 -18.50
N LYS A 389 -17.26 -16.43 -18.77
CA LYS A 389 -17.41 -15.51 -19.92
C LYS A 389 -16.47 -14.30 -19.85
N HIS A 390 -16.10 -13.90 -18.64
CA HIS A 390 -15.14 -12.82 -18.39
C HIS A 390 -14.04 -13.34 -17.46
N GLU A 391 -12.81 -13.11 -17.89
CA GLU A 391 -11.57 -13.45 -17.20
C GLU A 391 -10.56 -12.34 -17.50
N PHE A 392 -9.83 -11.91 -16.48
CA PHE A 392 -8.83 -10.86 -16.54
C PHE A 392 -7.59 -11.34 -15.82
N THR A 393 -6.43 -11.24 -16.46
CA THR A 393 -5.15 -11.69 -15.91
C THR A 393 -4.11 -10.60 -16.05
N THR A 394 -3.30 -10.43 -15.03
CA THR A 394 -2.13 -9.55 -15.06
C THR A 394 -0.98 -10.17 -14.26
N PRO A 395 0.28 -10.06 -14.73
CA PRO A 395 1.42 -10.49 -13.93
C PRO A 395 1.58 -9.58 -12.71
N VAL A 396 1.89 -10.17 -11.56
CA VAL A 396 2.17 -9.47 -10.29
C VAL A 396 3.45 -10.04 -9.70
N LYS A 397 4.43 -9.18 -9.43
CA LYS A 397 5.68 -9.61 -8.79
C LYS A 397 5.38 -10.10 -7.37
N LYS A 398 5.92 -11.27 -6.97
CA LYS A 398 5.71 -11.83 -5.63
C LYS A 398 6.16 -10.88 -4.51
N GLN A 399 7.14 -10.01 -4.75
CA GLN A 399 7.54 -8.97 -3.81
C GLN A 399 6.45 -7.92 -3.48
N CYS A 400 5.44 -7.79 -4.36
CA CYS A 400 4.29 -6.90 -4.15
C CYS A 400 3.18 -7.60 -3.35
N LEU A 401 3.36 -8.87 -3.00
CA LEU A 401 2.43 -9.64 -2.18
C LEU A 401 2.83 -9.54 -0.69
N PRO A 402 1.84 -9.64 0.23
CA PRO A 402 0.41 -9.74 -0.05
C PRO A 402 -0.19 -8.40 -0.53
N LEU A 403 -1.14 -8.47 -1.47
CA LEU A 403 -1.90 -7.30 -1.93
C LEU A 403 -2.78 -6.78 -0.80
N LYS A 404 -2.73 -5.47 -0.54
CA LYS A 404 -3.51 -4.85 0.53
C LYS A 404 -4.98 -4.73 0.12
N ALA A 405 -5.86 -5.51 0.76
CA ALA A 405 -7.30 -5.41 0.63
C ALA A 405 -7.93 -4.60 1.77
N PHE A 406 -9.10 -4.03 1.48
CA PHE A 406 -9.96 -3.39 2.46
C PHE A 406 -11.35 -4.04 2.46
N THR A 407 -11.92 -4.17 3.65
CA THR A 407 -13.17 -4.88 3.91
C THR A 407 -14.25 -3.87 4.30
N CYS A 408 -15.24 -3.68 3.44
CA CYS A 408 -16.38 -2.80 3.67
C CYS A 408 -17.56 -3.54 4.29
N HIS A 409 -18.07 -2.99 5.39
CA HIS A 409 -19.22 -3.55 6.12
C HIS A 409 -20.50 -2.74 5.93
N CYS A 410 -20.48 -1.69 5.10
CA CYS A 410 -21.61 -0.78 4.98
C CYS A 410 -22.89 -1.49 4.52
N HIS A 411 -24.04 -0.96 4.95
CA HIS A 411 -25.35 -1.49 4.56
C HIS A 411 -25.49 -1.57 3.03
N SER A 412 -24.94 -0.58 2.33
CA SER A 412 -25.02 -0.49 0.86
C SER A 412 -24.30 -1.62 0.15
N CYS A 413 -23.11 -2.02 0.61
CA CYS A 413 -22.31 -3.10 0.02
C CYS A 413 -22.94 -4.46 0.30
N ARG A 414 -23.46 -4.67 1.52
CA ARG A 414 -24.17 -5.90 1.90
C ARG A 414 -25.34 -6.20 0.97
N HIS A 415 -26.16 -5.19 0.69
CA HIS A 415 -27.34 -5.31 -0.18
C HIS A 415 -26.97 -5.31 -1.67
N LEU A 416 -25.71 -5.00 -2.02
CA LEU A 416 -25.22 -5.00 -3.40
C LEU A 416 -24.74 -6.39 -3.81
N THR A 417 -24.11 -7.15 -2.91
CA THR A 417 -23.57 -8.49 -3.22
C THR A 417 -24.39 -9.62 -2.62
N GLY A 418 -25.02 -9.38 -1.47
CA GLY A 418 -25.63 -10.40 -0.63
C GLY A 418 -24.69 -10.98 0.43
N SER A 419 -23.42 -10.58 0.46
CA SER A 419 -22.50 -10.97 1.54
C SER A 419 -22.62 -10.02 2.74
N LEU A 420 -22.24 -10.47 3.94
CA LEU A 420 -22.18 -9.61 5.13
C LEU A 420 -21.08 -8.54 5.07
N PHE A 421 -20.14 -8.70 4.14
CA PHE A 421 -19.08 -7.75 3.86
C PHE A 421 -18.71 -7.82 2.37
N THR A 422 -18.01 -6.81 1.87
CA THR A 422 -17.33 -6.87 0.58
C THR A 422 -15.87 -6.54 0.78
N SER A 423 -14.99 -7.25 0.09
CA SER A 423 -13.56 -6.98 0.14
C SER A 423 -13.00 -6.87 -1.26
N ASP A 424 -12.15 -5.89 -1.45
CA ASP A 424 -11.45 -5.66 -2.71
C ASP A 424 -10.02 -5.17 -2.48
N THR A 425 -9.19 -5.43 -3.46
CA THR A 425 -7.80 -4.95 -3.55
C THR A 425 -7.64 -4.15 -4.84
N PRO A 426 -6.81 -3.09 -4.87
CA PRO A 426 -6.51 -2.40 -6.12
C PRO A 426 -5.99 -3.38 -7.19
N TRP A 427 -6.49 -3.26 -8.41
CA TRP A 427 -6.07 -4.05 -9.55
C TRP A 427 -4.70 -3.56 -10.04
N PRO A 428 -3.65 -4.40 -10.04
CA PRO A 428 -2.30 -3.98 -10.39
C PRO A 428 -2.04 -3.91 -11.90
N GLY A 429 -2.98 -4.38 -12.73
CA GLY A 429 -2.85 -4.40 -14.18
C GLY A 429 -3.48 -3.20 -14.89
N PRO A 430 -3.44 -3.16 -16.23
CA PRO A 430 -4.04 -2.07 -16.99
C PRO A 430 -5.55 -1.92 -16.74
N HIS A 431 -6.01 -0.69 -16.50
CA HIS A 431 -7.43 -0.39 -16.25
C HIS A 431 -8.30 -0.39 -17.53
N LYS A 432 -7.73 -0.01 -18.67
CA LYS A 432 -8.46 0.16 -19.94
C LYS A 432 -9.22 -1.12 -20.38
N PRO A 433 -8.63 -2.32 -20.36
CA PRO A 433 -9.34 -3.56 -20.72
C PRO A 433 -10.55 -3.85 -19.83
N ILE A 434 -10.49 -3.48 -18.55
CA ILE A 434 -11.60 -3.66 -17.60
C ILE A 434 -12.70 -2.63 -17.87
N ARG A 435 -12.33 -1.35 -18.03
CA ARG A 435 -13.28 -0.26 -18.27
C ARG A 435 -14.09 -0.45 -19.56
N ASP A 436 -13.42 -0.91 -20.60
CA ASP A 436 -13.98 -1.09 -21.93
C ASP A 436 -14.60 -2.50 -22.12
N SER A 437 -14.58 -3.32 -21.06
CA SER A 437 -15.15 -4.67 -21.09
C SER A 437 -16.68 -4.65 -21.24
N PRO A 438 -17.29 -5.74 -21.75
CA PRO A 438 -18.74 -5.90 -21.83
C PRO A 438 -19.40 -6.24 -20.48
N LEU A 439 -18.73 -5.99 -19.35
CA LEU A 439 -19.32 -6.16 -18.02
C LEU A 439 -20.50 -5.20 -17.84
N SER A 440 -21.53 -5.67 -17.13
CA SER A 440 -22.65 -4.84 -16.72
C SER A 440 -22.19 -3.82 -15.68
N LYS A 441 -22.76 -2.62 -15.74
CA LYS A 441 -22.36 -1.47 -14.92
C LYS A 441 -23.52 -1.03 -14.04
N TYR A 442 -23.27 -0.84 -12.75
CA TYR A 442 -24.23 -0.25 -11.82
C TYR A 442 -23.59 0.95 -11.11
N ALA A 443 -24.20 2.13 -11.26
CA ALA A 443 -23.77 3.34 -10.56
C ALA A 443 -24.09 3.20 -9.06
N PHE A 444 -23.12 2.76 -8.27
CA PHE A 444 -23.26 2.53 -6.84
C PHE A 444 -23.37 3.85 -6.06
N THR A 445 -22.56 4.83 -6.47
CA THR A 445 -22.70 6.25 -6.12
C THR A 445 -22.38 7.08 -7.37
N LYS A 446 -22.40 8.42 -7.27
CA LYS A 446 -21.96 9.30 -8.35
C LYS A 446 -20.49 9.12 -8.77
N ASN A 447 -19.65 8.54 -7.90
CA ASN A 447 -18.20 8.41 -8.10
C ASN A 447 -17.72 6.96 -8.03
N VAL A 448 -18.62 5.99 -7.89
CA VAL A 448 -18.27 4.57 -7.74
C VAL A 448 -19.22 3.75 -8.60
N THR A 449 -18.65 2.96 -9.50
CA THR A 449 -19.39 2.06 -10.40
C THR A 449 -19.01 0.62 -10.11
N LEU A 450 -20.00 -0.25 -9.91
CA LEU A 450 -19.80 -1.69 -9.86
C LEU A 450 -19.75 -2.26 -11.27
N LEU A 451 -18.77 -3.14 -11.53
CA LEU A 451 -18.65 -3.93 -12.75
C LEU A 451 -18.87 -5.43 -12.44
N PHE A 452 -19.87 -6.03 -13.08
CA PHE A 452 -20.28 -7.41 -12.80
C PHE A 452 -20.66 -8.17 -14.08
N CYS A 453 -20.62 -9.51 -14.02
CA CYS A 453 -21.02 -10.34 -15.15
C CYS A 453 -22.54 -10.27 -15.37
N GLY A 454 -22.98 -9.83 -16.54
CA GLY A 454 -24.42 -9.77 -16.88
C GLY A 454 -25.11 -11.14 -17.00
N THR A 455 -24.35 -12.23 -17.09
CA THR A 455 -24.88 -13.61 -17.19
C THR A 455 -25.03 -14.29 -15.83
N CYS A 456 -23.97 -14.33 -15.03
CA CYS A 456 -23.96 -15.03 -13.74
C CYS A 456 -23.96 -14.11 -12.51
N SER A 457 -24.08 -12.80 -12.71
CA SER A 457 -24.08 -11.74 -11.68
C SER A 457 -22.80 -11.52 -10.89
N ALA A 458 -21.80 -12.40 -11.01
CA ALA A 458 -20.54 -12.30 -10.31
C ALA A 458 -19.95 -10.87 -10.35
N PRO A 459 -19.85 -10.17 -9.21
CA PRO A 459 -19.17 -8.89 -9.13
C PRO A 459 -17.67 -9.12 -9.30
N LEU A 460 -17.03 -8.34 -10.17
CA LEU A 460 -15.60 -8.48 -10.47
C LEU A 460 -14.79 -7.28 -10.02
N PHE A 461 -15.30 -6.06 -10.26
CA PHE A 461 -14.56 -4.84 -9.95
C PHE A 461 -15.44 -3.71 -9.41
N PHE A 462 -14.84 -2.84 -8.59
CA PHE A 462 -15.30 -1.49 -8.35
C PHE A 462 -14.43 -0.50 -9.11
N HIS A 463 -15.05 0.51 -9.71
CA HIS A 463 -14.36 1.60 -10.39
C HIS A 463 -14.65 2.92 -9.67
N GLU A 464 -13.67 3.43 -8.94
CA GLU A 464 -13.69 4.75 -8.31
C GLU A 464 -13.17 5.81 -9.28
N HIS A 465 -13.99 6.85 -9.51
CA HIS A 465 -13.72 7.90 -10.51
C HIS A 465 -14.08 9.28 -9.94
N TYR A 466 -13.30 9.72 -8.95
CA TYR A 466 -13.48 11.03 -8.32
C TYR A 466 -12.85 12.13 -9.17
N GLU A 467 -13.58 13.23 -9.38
CA GLU A 467 -13.06 14.40 -10.08
C GLU A 467 -11.77 14.92 -9.43
N GLY A 468 -10.74 15.17 -10.23
CA GLY A 468 -9.42 15.64 -9.78
C GLY A 468 -8.56 14.57 -9.10
N ARG A 469 -8.91 13.28 -9.19
CA ARG A 469 -8.09 12.15 -8.72
C ARG A 469 -7.84 11.16 -9.85
N GLU A 470 -6.75 10.42 -9.73
CA GLU A 470 -6.50 9.27 -10.58
C GLU A 470 -7.61 8.22 -10.40
N GLU A 471 -8.01 7.56 -11.49
CA GLU A 471 -9.01 6.49 -11.46
C GLU A 471 -8.45 5.26 -10.74
N GLU A 472 -9.24 4.63 -9.89
CA GLU A 472 -8.87 3.41 -9.16
C GLU A 472 -9.84 2.28 -9.52
N ILE A 473 -9.32 1.12 -9.90
CA ILE A 473 -10.11 -0.08 -10.12
C ILE A 473 -9.75 -1.11 -9.06
N GLY A 474 -10.67 -1.41 -8.15
CA GLY A 474 -10.54 -2.50 -7.18
C GLY A 474 -11.11 -3.79 -7.73
N VAL A 475 -10.46 -4.93 -7.50
CA VAL A 475 -10.95 -6.27 -7.81
C VAL A 475 -11.51 -6.93 -6.54
N PHE A 476 -12.72 -7.49 -6.63
CA PHE A 476 -13.31 -8.22 -5.51
C PHE A 476 -12.45 -9.45 -5.18
N THR A 477 -12.12 -9.65 -3.91
CA THR A 477 -11.27 -10.76 -3.50
C THR A 477 -11.91 -12.11 -3.80
N GLY A 478 -13.24 -12.24 -3.67
CA GLY A 478 -13.97 -13.46 -4.05
C GLY A 478 -13.95 -13.79 -5.55
N ALA A 479 -13.57 -12.84 -6.41
CA ALA A 479 -13.40 -13.06 -7.85
C ALA A 479 -12.00 -13.57 -8.24
N LEU A 480 -11.02 -13.48 -7.33
CA LEU A 480 -9.64 -13.90 -7.58
C LEU A 480 -9.52 -15.42 -7.58
N ALA A 481 -8.74 -15.96 -8.52
CA ALA A 481 -8.39 -17.38 -8.52
C ALA A 481 -7.68 -17.79 -7.22
N ASN A 482 -7.77 -19.07 -6.84
CA ASN A 482 -7.07 -19.59 -5.67
C ASN A 482 -5.60 -19.94 -6.04
N ALA A 483 -4.79 -18.92 -6.29
CA ALA A 483 -3.38 -19.09 -6.65
C ALA A 483 -2.61 -19.84 -5.54
N ALA A 484 -1.69 -20.71 -5.95
CA ALA A 484 -0.82 -21.51 -5.07
C ALA A 484 0.31 -20.66 -4.47
N VAL A 485 -0.05 -19.63 -3.70
CA VAL A 485 0.86 -18.79 -2.90
C VAL A 485 0.34 -18.70 -1.47
N PRO A 486 1.20 -18.61 -0.44
CA PRO A 486 0.76 -18.68 0.96
C PRO A 486 -0.16 -17.51 1.37
N GLU A 487 0.10 -16.30 0.89
CA GLU A 487 -0.69 -15.11 1.22
C GLU A 487 -0.75 -14.14 0.04
N LEU A 488 -1.82 -14.25 -0.77
CA LEU A 488 -2.04 -13.36 -1.91
C LEU A 488 -2.56 -12.00 -1.48
N VAL A 489 -3.43 -11.97 -0.46
CA VAL A 489 -4.18 -10.80 -0.04
C VAL A 489 -4.10 -10.63 1.47
N ARG A 490 -3.79 -9.42 1.92
CA ARG A 490 -3.82 -8.99 3.32
C ARG A 490 -5.02 -8.09 3.56
N PHE A 491 -5.96 -8.53 4.39
CA PHE A 491 -7.16 -7.78 4.78
C PHE A 491 -6.82 -6.74 5.86
N ALA A 492 -6.23 -5.62 5.45
CA ALA A 492 -5.56 -4.70 6.37
C ALA A 492 -6.50 -3.69 7.05
N ASP A 493 -7.62 -3.35 6.40
CA ASP A 493 -8.51 -2.28 6.85
C ASP A 493 -9.97 -2.73 6.80
N HIS A 494 -10.73 -2.46 7.86
CA HIS A 494 -12.18 -2.62 7.91
C HIS A 494 -12.84 -1.25 7.97
N ILE A 495 -13.74 -0.98 7.04
CA ILE A 495 -14.34 0.35 6.86
C ILE A 495 -15.86 0.30 6.99
N PHE A 496 -16.44 1.45 7.37
CA PHE A 496 -17.87 1.62 7.63
C PHE A 496 -18.40 0.73 8.76
N MET A 497 -17.61 0.54 9.81
CA MET A 497 -18.02 -0.20 11.00
C MET A 497 -19.18 0.47 11.76
N GLY A 498 -19.38 1.78 11.58
CA GLY A 498 -20.53 2.49 12.15
C GLY A 498 -21.89 2.06 11.56
N ASP A 499 -21.90 1.43 10.38
CA ASP A 499 -23.12 0.93 9.74
C ASP A 499 -23.55 -0.46 10.27
N VAL A 500 -22.68 -1.11 11.05
CA VAL A 500 -22.92 -2.45 11.62
C VAL A 500 -22.75 -2.38 13.15
N PRO A 501 -23.74 -1.86 13.88
CA PRO A 501 -23.62 -1.66 15.33
C PRO A 501 -23.48 -2.96 16.11
N ASP A 502 -23.94 -4.09 15.55
CA ASP A 502 -23.71 -5.41 16.11
C ASP A 502 -22.29 -5.94 15.79
N GLY A 503 -21.54 -5.29 14.91
CA GLY A 503 -20.20 -5.67 14.46
C GLY A 503 -20.15 -6.41 13.13
N GLY A 504 -21.30 -6.77 12.55
CA GLY A 504 -21.36 -7.49 11.29
C GLY A 504 -20.45 -8.72 11.28
N ALA A 505 -19.59 -8.81 10.26
CA ALA A 505 -18.62 -9.89 10.09
C ALA A 505 -17.22 -9.61 10.67
N ALA A 506 -16.97 -8.42 11.21
CA ALA A 506 -15.66 -8.05 11.74
C ALA A 506 -15.11 -9.00 12.83
N PRO A 507 -15.94 -9.58 13.74
CA PRO A 507 -15.43 -10.45 14.79
C PRO A 507 -14.64 -11.67 14.32
N TRP A 508 -14.92 -12.18 13.12
CA TRP A 508 -14.24 -13.34 12.53
C TRP A 508 -13.39 -12.99 11.31
N LEU A 509 -13.14 -11.71 11.07
CA LEU A 509 -12.30 -11.21 9.98
C LEU A 509 -11.14 -10.34 10.48
N GLY A 510 -11.11 -9.97 11.76
CA GLY A 510 -10.13 -9.03 12.30
C GLY A 510 -8.69 -9.55 12.41
N ARG A 511 -8.46 -10.87 12.43
CA ARG A 511 -7.12 -11.47 12.60
C ARG A 511 -6.81 -12.60 11.61
N VAL A 512 -7.34 -12.47 10.39
CA VAL A 512 -7.28 -13.52 9.35
C VAL A 512 -6.08 -13.42 8.41
N SER A 513 -5.32 -12.33 8.47
CA SER A 513 -4.08 -12.14 7.68
C SER A 513 -2.84 -12.22 8.56
N GLU A 514 -1.71 -12.62 7.97
CA GLU A 514 -0.42 -12.60 8.64
C GLU A 514 0.04 -11.13 8.82
N GLY A 515 0.76 -10.83 9.90
CA GLY A 515 1.25 -9.48 10.19
C GLY A 515 0.33 -8.59 11.05
N GLY A 516 -0.64 -9.16 11.77
CA GLY A 516 -1.37 -8.49 12.86
C GLY A 516 -2.84 -8.18 12.57
N ALA A 517 -3.55 -7.66 13.58
CA ALA A 517 -4.97 -7.36 13.48
C ALA A 517 -5.28 -6.23 12.49
N ALA A 518 -6.39 -6.36 11.75
CA ALA A 518 -6.86 -5.34 10.82
C ALA A 518 -7.23 -4.04 11.55
N THR A 519 -6.97 -2.90 10.90
CA THR A 519 -7.37 -1.60 11.45
C THR A 519 -8.86 -1.36 11.21
N MET A 520 -9.59 -1.07 12.27
CA MET A 520 -11.03 -0.80 12.22
C MET A 520 -11.30 0.71 12.09
N TRP A 521 -12.15 1.10 11.15
CA TRP A 521 -12.53 2.49 10.88
C TRP A 521 -14.05 2.66 10.97
N HIS A 522 -14.49 3.70 11.69
CA HIS A 522 -15.93 3.99 11.80
C HIS A 522 -16.58 4.22 10.44
N GLY A 523 -15.92 4.96 9.55
CA GLY A 523 -16.35 5.21 8.17
C GLY A 523 -15.23 4.91 7.18
N ARG A 524 -14.88 5.89 6.33
CA ARG A 524 -13.82 5.73 5.35
C ARG A 524 -12.43 5.72 6.02
N ARG A 525 -11.55 4.82 5.56
CA ARG A 525 -10.14 4.72 5.98
C ARG A 525 -9.42 6.07 5.91
N HIS A 526 -8.56 6.36 6.88
CA HIS A 526 -7.77 7.60 7.01
C HIS A 526 -8.56 8.92 7.04
N LYS A 527 -9.90 8.88 7.07
CA LYS A 527 -10.76 10.06 7.13
C LYS A 527 -11.67 10.10 8.35
N THR A 528 -11.77 8.99 9.07
CA THR A 528 -12.68 8.82 10.21
C THR A 528 -11.93 8.24 11.39
N GLN A 529 -12.57 8.24 12.56
CA GLN A 529 -11.99 7.73 13.79
C GLN A 529 -11.64 6.23 13.68
N ARG A 530 -10.43 5.89 14.14
CA ARG A 530 -10.00 4.50 14.35
C ARG A 530 -10.75 3.90 15.54
N MET A 531 -11.14 2.63 15.43
CA MET A 531 -11.86 1.89 16.44
C MET A 531 -10.96 0.80 17.05
N GLY A 532 -11.31 0.31 18.24
CA GLY A 532 -10.62 -0.83 18.85
C GLY A 532 -10.71 -2.08 17.98
N CYS A 533 -9.65 -2.89 17.97
CA CYS A 533 -9.62 -4.16 17.23
C CYS A 533 -10.58 -5.21 17.81
N ASP A 534 -11.10 -4.98 19.01
CA ASP A 534 -12.11 -5.76 19.71
C ASP A 534 -13.55 -5.27 19.47
N TRP A 535 -13.75 -4.32 18.55
CA TRP A 535 -15.07 -3.75 18.28
C TRP A 535 -16.03 -4.74 17.58
N PRO A 536 -17.30 -4.82 18.01
CA PRO A 536 -17.82 -4.26 19.26
C PRO A 536 -17.42 -5.13 20.44
N ALA A 537 -17.10 -4.51 21.57
CA ALA A 537 -16.85 -5.24 22.80
C ALA A 537 -18.06 -6.12 23.14
N VAL A 538 -17.84 -7.40 23.43
CA VAL A 538 -18.90 -8.39 23.65
C VAL A 538 -19.82 -7.98 24.79
N GLU A 539 -19.26 -7.29 25.78
CA GLU A 539 -19.92 -6.78 26.98
C GLU A 539 -20.96 -5.68 26.66
N LEU A 540 -20.84 -5.04 25.50
CA LEU A 540 -21.77 -4.02 25.00
C LEU A 540 -22.90 -4.61 24.15
N LEU A 541 -22.81 -5.90 23.79
CA LEU A 541 -23.83 -6.56 22.98
C LEU A 541 -24.99 -7.05 23.86
N PRO A 542 -26.24 -7.02 23.35
CA PRO A 542 -27.36 -7.59 24.07
C PRO A 542 -27.18 -9.10 24.25
N THR A 543 -27.68 -9.61 25.37
CA THR A 543 -27.76 -11.04 25.64
C THR A 543 -28.47 -11.75 24.48
N VAL A 544 -27.97 -12.93 24.11
CA VAL A 544 -28.56 -13.73 23.04
C VAL A 544 -30.00 -14.07 23.41
N LYS A 545 -30.95 -13.49 22.68
CA LYS A 545 -32.37 -13.74 22.92
C LYS A 545 -32.78 -15.07 22.29
N GLU A 546 -33.47 -15.91 23.04
CA GLU A 546 -34.09 -17.12 22.47
C GLU A 546 -35.25 -16.77 21.54
N LYS A 547 -36.02 -15.71 21.83
CA LYS A 547 -37.14 -15.22 21.00
C LYS A 547 -37.16 -13.70 20.92
N SER A 548 -37.63 -13.18 19.79
CA SER A 548 -37.85 -11.75 19.52
C SER A 548 -39.28 -11.53 19.02
N ASP A 549 -39.80 -10.31 19.14
CA ASP A 549 -41.12 -9.91 18.63
C ASP A 549 -41.11 -9.65 17.10
N VAL A 550 -39.95 -9.79 16.45
CA VAL A 550 -39.80 -9.57 15.00
C VAL A 550 -40.23 -10.81 14.19
N HIS A 551 -41.49 -10.88 13.77
CA HIS A 551 -42.04 -12.02 13.03
C HIS A 551 -41.65 -12.08 11.54
N GLU A 552 -41.21 -10.96 10.96
CA GLU A 552 -40.77 -10.87 9.56
C GLU A 552 -39.58 -9.92 9.41
N ILE A 553 -38.71 -10.21 8.44
CA ILE A 553 -37.59 -9.35 8.03
C ILE A 553 -37.59 -9.16 6.51
N GLY A 554 -36.93 -8.11 6.02
CA GLY A 554 -36.83 -7.86 4.57
C GLY A 554 -35.77 -8.75 3.90
N ILE A 555 -36.00 -9.08 2.63
CA ILE A 555 -34.99 -9.54 1.68
C ILE A 555 -34.94 -8.48 0.58
N THR A 556 -33.94 -7.60 0.62
CA THR A 556 -33.90 -6.39 -0.21
C THR A 556 -32.55 -6.28 -0.93
N CYS A 557 -32.57 -5.93 -2.21
CA CYS A 557 -31.34 -5.59 -2.94
C CYS A 557 -31.03 -4.07 -2.88
N ARG A 558 -29.79 -3.69 -3.18
CA ARG A 558 -29.33 -2.29 -3.14
C ARG A 558 -30.21 -1.33 -3.93
N CYS A 559 -30.64 -1.70 -5.13
CA CYS A 559 -31.47 -0.83 -5.96
C CYS A 559 -32.98 -0.93 -5.65
N LYS A 560 -33.36 -1.74 -4.65
CA LYS A 560 -34.74 -2.04 -4.26
C LYS A 560 -35.61 -2.63 -5.38
N GLY A 561 -34.97 -3.13 -6.44
CA GLY A 561 -35.67 -3.77 -7.56
C GLY A 561 -36.15 -5.18 -7.21
N VAL A 562 -35.55 -5.79 -6.19
CA VAL A 562 -36.05 -6.99 -5.51
C VAL A 562 -36.30 -6.59 -4.07
N ALA A 563 -37.53 -6.78 -3.61
CA ALA A 563 -37.97 -6.51 -2.25
C ALA A 563 -39.01 -7.56 -1.86
N LEU A 564 -38.63 -8.44 -0.93
CA LEU A 564 -39.45 -9.55 -0.43
C LEU A 564 -39.41 -9.53 1.10
N ARG A 565 -40.24 -10.36 1.73
CA ARG A 565 -40.27 -10.57 3.17
C ARG A 565 -39.98 -12.02 3.50
N LEU A 566 -39.21 -12.26 4.54
CA LEU A 566 -38.98 -13.56 5.14
C LEU A 566 -39.71 -13.64 6.47
N ARG A 567 -40.70 -14.53 6.56
CA ARG A 567 -41.41 -14.84 7.81
C ARG A 567 -40.60 -15.81 8.66
N ARG A 568 -40.69 -15.68 9.98
CA ARG A 568 -39.96 -16.57 10.89
C ARG A 568 -40.39 -18.03 10.80
N GLY A 569 -41.68 -18.30 10.58
CA GLY A 569 -42.18 -19.66 10.30
C GLY A 569 -42.12 -20.65 11.47
N GLU A 570 -41.70 -20.23 12.67
CA GLU A 570 -41.60 -21.09 13.87
C GLU A 570 -42.94 -21.75 14.24
N GLU A 571 -44.06 -21.04 14.06
CA GLU A 571 -45.41 -21.52 14.34
C GLU A 571 -45.77 -22.74 13.47
N ASP A 572 -45.32 -22.75 12.20
CA ASP A 572 -45.55 -23.85 11.26
C ASP A 572 -44.83 -25.14 11.69
N TYR A 573 -43.83 -25.02 12.56
CA TYR A 573 -43.00 -26.14 13.02
C TYR A 573 -43.18 -26.43 14.52
N ALA A 574 -43.98 -25.64 15.23
CA ALA A 574 -44.10 -25.71 16.68
C ALA A 574 -44.67 -27.06 17.16
N HIS A 575 -45.46 -27.72 16.32
CA HIS A 575 -46.09 -29.01 16.59
C HIS A 575 -45.25 -30.22 16.12
N LEU A 576 -44.19 -29.99 15.34
CA LEU A 576 -43.38 -31.07 14.78
C LEU A 576 -42.33 -31.57 15.79
N PRO A 577 -42.14 -32.91 15.90
CA PRO A 577 -41.04 -33.49 16.65
C PRO A 577 -39.70 -33.17 15.98
N ALA A 578 -38.58 -33.33 16.71
CA ALA A 578 -37.27 -32.88 16.27
C ALA A 578 -36.80 -33.57 14.97
N GLU A 579 -37.21 -34.82 14.77
CA GLU A 579 -36.84 -35.68 13.64
C GLU A 579 -37.57 -35.30 12.35
N GLU A 580 -38.69 -34.60 12.44
CA GLU A 580 -39.50 -34.13 11.30
C GLU A 580 -39.20 -32.67 10.91
N LEU A 581 -38.32 -32.00 11.66
CA LEU A 581 -37.93 -30.64 11.34
C LEU A 581 -37.06 -30.58 10.09
N PRO A 582 -37.20 -29.53 9.26
CA PRO A 582 -36.23 -29.28 8.20
C PRO A 582 -34.80 -29.18 8.78
N PRO A 583 -33.77 -29.67 8.07
CA PRO A 583 -32.40 -29.77 8.59
C PRO A 583 -31.73 -28.40 8.86
N TYR A 584 -32.34 -27.32 8.39
CA TYR A 584 -31.95 -25.94 8.63
C TYR A 584 -32.71 -25.27 9.79
N ILE A 585 -33.59 -25.99 10.49
CA ILE A 585 -34.29 -25.52 11.69
C ILE A 585 -33.67 -26.20 12.91
N ASP A 586 -33.25 -25.40 13.89
CA ASP A 586 -32.71 -25.91 15.15
C ASP A 586 -33.82 -26.51 16.02
N SER A 587 -33.64 -27.74 16.50
CA SER A 587 -34.69 -28.44 17.26
C SER A 587 -34.97 -27.85 18.65
N LYS A 588 -34.02 -27.13 19.24
CA LYS A 588 -34.15 -26.50 20.57
C LYS A 588 -34.79 -25.13 20.48
N THR A 589 -34.23 -24.25 19.65
CA THR A 589 -34.63 -22.84 19.54
C THR A 589 -35.72 -22.60 18.50
N ARG A 590 -35.92 -23.54 17.57
CA ARG A 590 -36.80 -23.43 16.38
C ARG A 590 -36.41 -22.33 15.39
N LYS A 591 -35.26 -21.67 15.62
CA LYS A 591 -34.69 -20.70 14.68
C LYS A 591 -34.09 -21.40 13.46
N ARG A 592 -34.04 -20.67 12.34
CA ARG A 592 -33.23 -21.09 11.19
C ARG A 592 -31.75 -21.01 11.51
N LEU A 593 -30.98 -21.92 10.95
CA LEU A 593 -29.53 -21.91 11.03
C LEU A 593 -28.95 -20.84 10.08
N ALA A 594 -27.92 -20.15 10.56
CA ALA A 594 -27.03 -19.32 9.77
C ALA A 594 -25.66 -20.02 9.66
N THR A 595 -25.26 -20.36 8.45
CA THR A 595 -24.08 -21.20 8.18
C THR A 595 -22.91 -20.41 7.61
N PHE A 596 -21.73 -21.02 7.59
CA PHE A 596 -20.51 -20.50 6.96
C PHE A 596 -20.09 -21.45 5.85
N GLU A 597 -19.70 -20.91 4.70
CA GLU A 597 -19.02 -21.68 3.67
C GLU A 597 -18.00 -20.85 2.90
N CYS A 598 -17.06 -21.55 2.27
CA CYS A 598 -16.06 -20.99 1.36
C CYS A 598 -16.12 -21.63 -0.04
N CYS A 599 -17.30 -22.08 -0.47
CA CYS A 599 -17.47 -22.75 -1.76
C CYS A 599 -17.01 -21.88 -2.92
N ASP A 600 -16.30 -22.51 -3.86
CA ASP A 600 -15.74 -21.85 -5.03
C ASP A 600 -16.82 -21.17 -5.89
N SER A 601 -17.94 -21.85 -6.11
CA SER A 601 -19.03 -21.28 -6.90
C SER A 601 -19.74 -20.12 -6.19
N CYS A 602 -19.83 -20.17 -4.86
CA CYS A 602 -20.51 -19.16 -4.05
C CYS A 602 -19.65 -17.90 -3.89
N ARG A 603 -18.34 -18.02 -3.65
CA ARG A 603 -17.43 -16.86 -3.58
C ARG A 603 -17.43 -16.02 -4.85
N LEU A 604 -17.48 -16.67 -6.01
CA LEU A 604 -17.52 -15.98 -7.31
C LEU A 604 -18.85 -15.25 -7.51
N THR A 605 -19.95 -15.84 -7.05
CA THR A 605 -21.28 -15.24 -7.22
C THR A 605 -21.47 -14.00 -6.35
N LEU A 606 -20.94 -14.03 -5.12
CA LEU A 606 -21.10 -12.93 -4.16
C LEU A 606 -19.90 -11.96 -4.13
N GLY A 607 -18.76 -12.31 -4.72
CA GLY A 607 -17.53 -11.52 -4.65
C GLY A 607 -16.91 -11.45 -3.25
N ALA A 608 -17.17 -12.42 -2.37
CA ALA A 608 -16.63 -12.48 -1.02
C ALA A 608 -16.07 -13.87 -0.73
N ASP A 609 -14.98 -13.97 0.04
CA ASP A 609 -14.28 -15.23 0.28
C ASP A 609 -15.01 -16.18 1.23
N ILE A 610 -15.82 -15.64 2.15
CA ILE A 610 -16.73 -16.38 3.02
C ILE A 610 -18.16 -15.94 2.73
N ILE A 611 -19.07 -16.91 2.71
CA ILE A 611 -20.48 -16.69 2.47
C ILE A 611 -21.25 -17.22 3.67
N ASN A 612 -22.26 -16.45 4.06
CA ASN A 612 -23.20 -16.86 5.07
C ASN A 612 -24.59 -17.00 4.47
N TRP A 613 -25.20 -18.16 4.71
CA TRP A 613 -26.53 -18.51 4.22
C TRP A 613 -27.48 -18.80 5.37
N THR A 614 -28.76 -18.61 5.11
CA THR A 614 -29.83 -19.30 5.82
C THR A 614 -30.78 -19.91 4.82
N SER A 615 -31.35 -21.07 5.12
CA SER A 615 -32.31 -21.74 4.23
C SER A 615 -33.74 -21.45 4.67
N SER A 616 -34.67 -21.36 3.71
CA SER A 616 -36.08 -21.17 4.00
C SER A 616 -36.96 -21.89 3.01
N SER A 617 -38.09 -22.40 3.50
CA SER A 617 -39.19 -22.78 2.61
C SER A 617 -39.72 -21.57 1.86
N LEU A 618 -40.04 -21.77 0.59
CA LEU A 618 -40.64 -20.75 -0.29
C LEU A 618 -41.97 -20.21 0.27
N ARG A 619 -42.71 -21.01 1.05
CA ARG A 619 -43.96 -20.57 1.71
C ARG A 619 -43.76 -19.49 2.77
N HIS A 620 -42.54 -19.34 3.27
CA HIS A 620 -42.19 -18.29 4.24
C HIS A 620 -41.75 -16.99 3.57
N ILE A 621 -41.66 -16.98 2.24
CA ILE A 621 -41.33 -15.79 1.47
C ILE A 621 -42.63 -15.12 1.01
N ALA A 622 -42.73 -13.81 1.17
CA ALA A 622 -43.92 -13.04 0.81
C ALA A 622 -43.57 -11.72 0.11
N PHE A 623 -44.55 -11.14 -0.58
CA PHE A 623 -44.45 -9.80 -1.15
C PHE A 623 -44.74 -8.74 -0.07
N PRO A 624 -44.05 -7.59 -0.06
CA PRO A 624 -44.10 -6.60 1.03
C PRO A 624 -45.41 -5.78 1.10
N THR A 625 -46.17 -5.68 0.02
CA THR A 625 -47.35 -4.79 -0.06
C THR A 625 -48.60 -5.46 0.51
N PRO A 626 -49.42 -4.83 1.38
CA PRO A 626 -50.62 -5.44 1.95
C PRO A 626 -51.62 -5.99 0.92
N ALA A 627 -51.76 -5.32 -0.23
CA ALA A 627 -52.60 -5.78 -1.34
C ALA A 627 -52.08 -7.06 -2.02
N LEU A 628 -50.78 -7.35 -1.89
CA LEU A 628 -50.09 -8.52 -2.46
C LEU A 628 -49.66 -9.54 -1.40
N ALA A 629 -49.68 -9.19 -0.11
CA ALA A 629 -49.25 -10.03 1.00
C ALA A 629 -50.06 -11.33 1.12
N ASN A 630 -51.33 -11.29 0.67
CA ASN A 630 -52.22 -12.45 0.62
C ASN A 630 -52.10 -13.27 -0.68
N SER A 631 -51.29 -12.81 -1.65
CA SER A 631 -51.04 -13.57 -2.88
C SER A 631 -49.89 -14.54 -2.66
N PRO A 632 -50.01 -15.82 -3.06
CA PRO A 632 -48.96 -16.79 -2.81
C PRO A 632 -47.69 -16.46 -3.59
N PHE A 633 -46.55 -16.60 -2.91
CA PHE A 633 -45.24 -16.69 -3.55
C PHE A 633 -45.13 -18.02 -4.32
N PRO A 634 -44.31 -18.13 -5.38
CA PRO A 634 -44.13 -19.40 -6.09
C PRO A 634 -43.80 -20.55 -5.12
N PRO A 635 -44.59 -21.64 -5.11
CA PRO A 635 -44.53 -22.65 -4.06
C PRO A 635 -43.34 -23.61 -4.19
N THR A 636 -42.74 -23.71 -5.39
CA THR A 636 -41.60 -24.58 -5.67
C THR A 636 -40.50 -23.84 -6.44
N THR A 637 -39.28 -24.35 -6.40
CA THR A 637 -38.13 -23.80 -7.15
C THR A 637 -38.38 -23.81 -8.65
N THR A 638 -39.07 -24.82 -9.17
CA THR A 638 -39.52 -24.87 -10.58
C THR A 638 -40.53 -23.76 -10.89
N ALA A 639 -41.52 -23.53 -10.01
CA ALA A 639 -42.49 -22.47 -10.19
C ALA A 639 -41.83 -21.08 -10.09
N LEU A 640 -40.87 -20.91 -9.17
CA LEU A 640 -40.07 -19.69 -9.06
C LEU A 640 -39.25 -19.45 -10.33
N HIS A 641 -38.58 -20.48 -10.83
CA HIS A 641 -37.80 -20.39 -12.06
C HIS A 641 -38.67 -19.96 -13.25
N ALA A 642 -39.85 -20.57 -13.41
CA ALA A 642 -40.81 -20.20 -14.46
C ALA A 642 -41.30 -18.76 -14.30
N ALA A 643 -41.63 -18.33 -13.07
CA ALA A 643 -42.07 -16.97 -12.78
C ALA A 643 -41.00 -15.91 -13.07
N VAL A 644 -39.72 -16.27 -12.98
CA VAL A 644 -38.58 -15.39 -13.22
C VAL A 644 -38.15 -15.35 -14.68
N THR A 645 -38.09 -16.51 -15.34
CA THR A 645 -37.45 -16.69 -16.67
C THR A 645 -38.43 -16.69 -17.85
N SER A 646 -39.73 -16.81 -17.60
CA SER A 646 -40.73 -16.81 -18.68
C SER A 646 -40.70 -15.49 -19.47
N THR A 647 -40.65 -15.59 -20.79
CA THR A 647 -40.69 -14.42 -21.68
C THR A 647 -42.10 -13.87 -21.90
N THR A 648 -43.14 -14.67 -21.61
CA THR A 648 -44.54 -14.32 -21.86
C THR A 648 -45.38 -14.20 -20.59
N ALA A 649 -44.94 -14.80 -19.48
CA ALA A 649 -45.67 -14.86 -18.21
C ALA A 649 -44.77 -14.56 -16.99
N ARG A 650 -43.79 -13.67 -17.14
CA ARG A 650 -42.94 -13.21 -16.03
C ARG A 650 -43.79 -12.56 -14.94
N ASP A 651 -43.58 -12.96 -13.70
CA ASP A 651 -44.25 -12.34 -12.56
C ASP A 651 -43.61 -10.98 -12.25
N ALA A 652 -44.32 -9.91 -12.62
CA ALA A 652 -43.86 -8.54 -12.42
C ALA A 652 -43.60 -8.19 -10.95
N ARG A 653 -44.20 -8.91 -9.99
CA ARG A 653 -44.01 -8.69 -8.55
C ARG A 653 -42.61 -9.06 -8.08
N LEU A 654 -41.89 -9.91 -8.81
CA LEU A 654 -40.48 -10.26 -8.56
C LEU A 654 -39.51 -9.16 -9.03
N GLY A 655 -40.03 -8.09 -9.64
CA GLY A 655 -39.28 -6.88 -9.99
C GLY A 655 -38.08 -7.16 -10.90
N THR A 656 -36.87 -6.89 -10.41
CA THR A 656 -35.62 -7.10 -11.18
C THR A 656 -34.96 -8.46 -10.93
N LEU A 657 -35.64 -9.39 -10.25
CA LEU A 657 -35.12 -10.73 -10.04
C LEU A 657 -34.98 -11.45 -11.39
N THR A 658 -33.82 -12.05 -11.59
CA THR A 658 -33.49 -12.94 -12.72
C THR A 658 -32.76 -14.17 -12.19
N ALA A 659 -32.54 -15.17 -13.04
CA ALA A 659 -31.88 -16.42 -12.66
C ALA A 659 -30.77 -16.81 -13.65
N TYR A 660 -29.76 -17.50 -13.14
CA TYR A 660 -28.72 -18.19 -13.90
C TYR A 660 -28.63 -19.64 -13.43
N ALA A 661 -28.76 -20.59 -14.35
CA ALA A 661 -28.52 -21.99 -14.06
C ALA A 661 -27.00 -22.26 -14.08
N SER A 662 -26.38 -22.43 -12.90
CA SER A 662 -24.93 -22.63 -12.81
C SER A 662 -24.49 -24.06 -13.14
N SER A 663 -25.39 -25.03 -13.00
CA SER A 663 -25.22 -26.43 -13.42
C SER A 663 -26.62 -27.08 -13.51
N PRO A 664 -26.77 -28.29 -14.08
CA PRO A 664 -28.06 -28.96 -14.13
C PRO A 664 -28.71 -29.08 -12.75
N GLY A 665 -29.90 -28.50 -12.62
CA GLY A 665 -30.68 -28.47 -11.38
C GLY A 665 -30.21 -27.49 -10.32
N VAL A 666 -29.24 -26.61 -10.61
CA VAL A 666 -28.74 -25.59 -9.67
C VAL A 666 -28.99 -24.19 -10.23
N GLN A 667 -29.73 -23.39 -9.49
CA GLN A 667 -30.24 -22.09 -9.92
C GLN A 667 -29.76 -20.99 -8.97
N ARG A 668 -29.24 -19.90 -9.52
CA ARG A 668 -28.78 -18.72 -8.78
C ARG A 668 -29.61 -17.51 -9.17
N TYR A 669 -30.30 -16.93 -8.21
CA TYR A 669 -31.19 -15.80 -8.41
C TYR A 669 -30.54 -14.51 -7.93
N PHE A 670 -30.63 -13.47 -8.74
CA PHE A 670 -29.99 -12.20 -8.45
C PHE A 670 -30.76 -11.02 -9.04
N CYS A 671 -30.45 -9.83 -8.56
CA CYS A 671 -30.95 -8.59 -9.13
C CYS A 671 -30.23 -8.26 -10.44
N ALA A 672 -30.94 -8.27 -11.56
CA ALA A 672 -30.39 -7.95 -12.89
C ALA A 672 -29.84 -6.51 -12.99
N ARG A 673 -30.22 -5.60 -12.08
CA ARG A 673 -29.80 -4.20 -12.09
C ARG A 673 -28.52 -3.95 -11.28
N CYS A 674 -28.45 -4.47 -10.06
CA CYS A 674 -27.38 -4.15 -9.11
C CYS A 674 -26.55 -5.36 -8.65
N SER A 675 -26.66 -6.49 -9.34
CA SER A 675 -25.93 -7.75 -9.10
C SER A 675 -26.21 -8.49 -7.79
N ALA A 676 -27.04 -7.97 -6.88
CA ALA A 676 -27.26 -8.59 -5.57
C ALA A 676 -27.75 -10.04 -5.69
N SER A 677 -27.03 -10.97 -5.07
CA SER A 677 -27.47 -12.35 -4.92
C SER A 677 -28.66 -12.41 -3.96
N ILE A 678 -29.71 -13.13 -4.35
CA ILE A 678 -30.98 -13.20 -3.61
C ILE A 678 -31.27 -14.62 -3.16
N PHE A 679 -31.19 -15.60 -4.06
CA PHE A 679 -31.44 -17.00 -3.75
C PHE A 679 -30.42 -17.92 -4.41
N TYR A 680 -30.12 -19.01 -3.73
CA TYR A 680 -29.62 -20.24 -4.34
C TYR A 680 -30.71 -21.31 -4.19
N ALA A 681 -30.92 -22.10 -5.24
CA ALA A 681 -31.92 -23.16 -5.25
C ALA A 681 -31.38 -24.41 -5.95
N ASN A 682 -31.84 -25.57 -5.48
CA ASN A 682 -31.50 -26.87 -6.06
C ASN A 682 -32.80 -27.66 -6.31
N ASP A 683 -32.94 -28.25 -7.51
CA ASP A 683 -34.13 -29.03 -7.86
C ASP A 683 -34.30 -30.29 -6.98
N LYS A 684 -33.25 -30.74 -6.28
CA LYS A 684 -33.32 -31.81 -5.27
C LYS A 684 -34.03 -31.38 -3.98
N ASP A 685 -34.16 -30.08 -3.76
CA ASP A 685 -34.87 -29.50 -2.62
C ASP A 685 -35.91 -28.49 -3.12
N PRO A 686 -36.99 -28.97 -3.76
CA PRO A 686 -37.88 -28.13 -4.57
C PRO A 686 -38.70 -27.14 -3.76
N ASP A 687 -38.76 -27.28 -2.43
CA ASP A 687 -39.60 -26.45 -1.56
C ASP A 687 -38.81 -25.35 -0.84
N ASN A 688 -37.47 -25.36 -0.95
CA ASN A 688 -36.59 -24.50 -0.19
C ASN A 688 -35.60 -23.72 -1.07
N VAL A 689 -35.13 -22.60 -0.53
CA VAL A 689 -34.08 -21.77 -1.10
C VAL A 689 -33.11 -21.34 -0.02
N ASP A 690 -31.85 -21.16 -0.38
CA ASP A 690 -30.84 -20.52 0.45
C ASP A 690 -30.82 -19.02 0.18
N ILE A 691 -30.78 -18.23 1.24
CA ILE A 691 -30.81 -16.75 1.24
C ILE A 691 -29.48 -16.24 1.81
N PRO A 692 -28.73 -15.40 1.08
CA PRO A 692 -27.46 -14.90 1.57
C PRO A 692 -27.72 -13.77 2.57
N LEU A 693 -27.03 -13.77 3.70
CA LEU A 693 -27.42 -12.95 4.85
C LEU A 693 -27.22 -11.43 4.65
N GLY A 694 -26.45 -11.01 3.65
CA GLY A 694 -26.22 -9.60 3.32
C GLY A 694 -27.45 -8.87 2.79
N VAL A 695 -28.43 -9.57 2.19
CA VAL A 695 -29.69 -8.96 1.73
C VAL A 695 -30.79 -8.93 2.79
N LEU A 696 -30.53 -9.47 3.98
CA LEU A 696 -31.50 -9.44 5.06
C LEU A 696 -31.53 -8.07 5.74
N GLU A 697 -32.75 -7.55 5.89
CA GLU A 697 -33.04 -6.24 6.46
C GLU A 697 -33.83 -6.40 7.76
N HIS A 698 -33.11 -6.37 8.88
CA HIS A 698 -33.70 -6.41 10.21
C HIS A 698 -34.22 -5.01 10.61
N PRO A 699 -35.43 -4.87 11.17
CA PRO A 699 -35.97 -3.57 11.60
C PRO A 699 -35.07 -2.82 12.60
N GLY A 700 -34.33 -3.55 13.44
CA GLY A 700 -33.36 -2.99 14.37
C GLY A 700 -31.98 -2.67 13.77
N GLY A 701 -31.79 -2.80 12.46
CA GLY A 701 -30.52 -2.51 11.77
C GLY A 701 -29.39 -3.55 11.98
N ALA A 702 -29.64 -4.61 12.76
CA ALA A 702 -28.67 -5.67 13.02
C ALA A 702 -28.29 -6.41 11.73
N ALA A 703 -27.00 -6.60 11.49
CA ALA A 703 -26.48 -7.27 10.31
C ALA A 703 -26.47 -8.80 10.45
N ARG A 704 -26.26 -9.32 11.66
CA ARG A 704 -26.25 -10.77 11.93
C ARG A 704 -27.64 -11.35 12.21
N VAL A 705 -28.62 -10.52 12.55
CA VAL A 705 -30.03 -10.95 12.73
C VAL A 705 -30.19 -12.13 13.73
N GLU A 706 -29.41 -12.11 14.82
CA GLU A 706 -29.27 -13.24 15.76
C GLU A 706 -30.52 -13.54 16.59
N ASP A 707 -31.45 -12.60 16.64
CA ASP A 707 -32.75 -12.81 17.26
C ASP A 707 -33.73 -13.57 16.35
N PHE A 708 -33.42 -13.65 15.05
CA PHE A 708 -34.16 -14.40 14.03
C PHE A 708 -33.44 -15.68 13.59
N LEU A 709 -32.11 -15.72 13.69
CA LEU A 709 -31.24 -16.80 13.22
C LEU A 709 -30.36 -17.36 14.34
N LEU A 710 -30.08 -18.66 14.29
CA LEU A 710 -29.08 -19.31 15.14
C LEU A 710 -27.80 -19.57 14.33
N TRP A 711 -26.73 -18.87 14.69
CA TRP A 711 -25.44 -18.95 14.01
C TRP A 711 -24.62 -20.19 14.39
N GLU A 712 -24.06 -20.84 13.38
CA GLU A 712 -23.10 -21.94 13.53
C GLU A 712 -21.66 -21.45 13.49
N PHE A 713 -21.32 -20.49 14.36
CA PHE A 713 -19.96 -19.95 14.50
C PHE A 713 -18.91 -21.04 14.67
N GLY A 714 -17.76 -20.92 14.04
CA GLY A 714 -16.67 -21.91 14.16
C GLY A 714 -16.84 -23.16 13.30
N THR A 715 -17.90 -23.23 12.50
CA THR A 715 -18.05 -24.23 11.43
C THR A 715 -17.67 -23.63 10.08
N MET A 716 -17.36 -24.47 9.09
CA MET A 716 -17.11 -24.03 7.71
C MET A 716 -17.45 -25.17 6.73
N GLY A 717 -18.32 -24.89 5.76
CA GLY A 717 -18.59 -25.78 4.64
C GLY A 717 -17.60 -25.59 3.49
N TYR A 718 -17.36 -26.66 2.72
CA TYR A 718 -16.55 -26.63 1.49
C TYR A 718 -15.08 -26.21 1.68
N VAL A 719 -14.47 -26.53 2.84
CA VAL A 719 -13.06 -26.20 3.13
C VAL A 719 -12.06 -26.73 2.11
N GLU A 720 -12.40 -27.83 1.41
CA GLU A 720 -11.58 -28.40 0.34
C GLU A 720 -11.36 -27.42 -0.82
N ASP A 721 -12.31 -26.53 -1.12
CA ASP A 721 -12.19 -25.54 -2.20
C ASP A 721 -11.11 -24.48 -1.91
N ALA A 722 -10.74 -24.29 -0.64
CA ALA A 722 -9.73 -23.33 -0.23
C ALA A 722 -8.30 -23.94 -0.17
N LYS A 723 -8.19 -25.27 -0.08
CA LYS A 723 -6.91 -25.96 0.15
C LYS A 723 -5.90 -25.74 -0.97
N GLY A 724 -4.62 -25.70 -0.59
CA GLY A 724 -3.50 -25.60 -1.52
C GLY A 724 -3.33 -24.24 -2.20
N GLY A 725 -4.12 -23.24 -1.78
CA GLY A 725 -4.02 -21.88 -2.27
C GLY A 725 -4.06 -20.85 -1.13
N TRP A 726 -3.95 -19.58 -1.50
CA TRP A 726 -3.83 -18.47 -0.55
C TRP A 726 -5.00 -18.30 0.42
N ARG A 727 -6.15 -18.92 0.15
CA ARG A 727 -7.33 -18.83 1.00
C ARG A 727 -7.30 -19.77 2.19
N GLU A 728 -6.45 -20.79 2.19
CA GLU A 728 -6.46 -21.83 3.21
C GLU A 728 -6.26 -21.23 4.62
N GLY A 729 -5.23 -20.38 4.79
CA GLY A 729 -4.98 -19.68 6.06
C GLY A 729 -6.11 -18.72 6.45
N PHE A 730 -6.70 -18.02 5.48
CA PHE A 730 -7.83 -17.12 5.70
C PHE A 730 -9.07 -17.87 6.22
N VAL A 731 -9.43 -18.99 5.58
CA VAL A 731 -10.60 -19.80 5.97
C VAL A 731 -10.41 -20.38 7.38
N GLU A 732 -9.22 -20.87 7.70
CA GLU A 732 -8.92 -21.38 9.04
C GLU A 732 -8.93 -20.26 10.08
N GLY A 733 -8.41 -19.08 9.74
CA GLY A 733 -8.47 -17.88 10.58
C GLY A 733 -9.92 -17.48 10.91
N VAL A 734 -10.81 -17.49 9.91
CA VAL A 734 -12.24 -17.21 10.10
C VAL A 734 -12.87 -18.25 11.03
N ARG A 735 -12.59 -19.54 10.81
CA ARG A 735 -13.13 -20.63 11.62
C ARG A 735 -12.71 -20.49 13.08
N ARG A 736 -11.42 -20.23 13.33
CA ARG A 736 -10.87 -19.98 14.67
C ARG A 736 -11.53 -18.77 15.33
N ASP A 737 -11.50 -17.61 14.67
CA ASP A 737 -11.97 -16.35 15.27
C ASP A 737 -13.49 -16.36 15.52
N ALA A 738 -14.26 -17.00 14.64
CA ALA A 738 -15.69 -17.20 14.84
C ALA A 738 -15.98 -18.07 16.07
N GLU A 739 -15.22 -19.14 16.29
CA GLU A 739 -15.38 -19.99 17.48
C GLU A 739 -14.97 -19.27 18.76
N GLU A 740 -13.85 -18.55 18.74
CA GLU A 740 -13.42 -17.72 19.87
C GLU A 740 -14.48 -16.68 20.24
N TRP A 741 -15.05 -16.01 19.23
CA TRP A 741 -16.14 -15.07 19.42
C TRP A 741 -17.38 -15.73 20.04
N ARG A 742 -17.77 -16.91 19.55
CA ARG A 742 -18.88 -17.70 20.10
C ARG A 742 -18.68 -17.98 21.58
N ILE A 743 -17.49 -18.46 21.95
CA ILE A 743 -17.13 -18.78 23.34
C ILE A 743 -17.16 -17.52 24.20
N LYS A 744 -16.50 -16.44 23.77
CA LYS A 744 -16.45 -15.17 24.51
C LYS A 744 -17.85 -14.60 24.76
N ARG A 745 -18.75 -14.74 23.79
CA ARG A 745 -20.14 -14.28 23.87
C ARG A 745 -21.06 -15.19 24.69
N GLY A 746 -20.62 -16.40 25.04
CA GLY A 746 -21.51 -17.43 25.59
C GLY A 746 -22.62 -17.82 24.61
N TYR A 747 -22.35 -17.73 23.30
CA TYR A 747 -23.34 -18.01 22.26
C TYR A 747 -23.58 -19.53 22.15
N PRO A 748 -24.85 -19.99 22.17
CA PRO A 748 -25.17 -21.41 22.20
C PRO A 748 -24.79 -22.14 20.91
N LYS A 749 -24.39 -23.41 21.02
CA LYS A 749 -24.26 -24.30 19.86
C LYS A 749 -25.64 -24.79 19.41
N SER A 750 -25.83 -24.98 18.10
CA SER A 750 -27.02 -25.65 17.56
C SER A 750 -27.10 -27.10 18.03
N ALA A 751 -28.30 -27.66 18.11
CA ALA A 751 -28.53 -29.07 18.42
C ALA A 751 -27.74 -29.99 17.48
N ARG A 752 -27.77 -29.65 16.18
CA ARG A 752 -27.01 -30.34 15.13
C ARG A 752 -25.52 -30.36 15.39
N ARG A 753 -24.95 -29.25 15.85
CA ARG A 753 -23.52 -29.16 16.13
C ARG A 753 -23.11 -29.95 17.36
N MET A 754 -23.93 -29.92 18.42
CA MET A 754 -23.65 -30.72 19.63
C MET A 754 -23.55 -32.21 19.31
N VAL A 755 -24.47 -32.75 18.50
CA VAL A 755 -24.42 -34.16 18.07
C VAL A 755 -23.12 -34.48 17.30
N LYS A 756 -22.73 -33.62 16.36
CA LYS A 756 -21.49 -33.82 15.58
C LYS A 756 -20.23 -33.78 16.46
N ASP A 757 -20.18 -32.86 17.43
CA ASP A 757 -19.04 -32.75 18.35
C ASP A 757 -18.95 -33.98 19.26
N ASP A 758 -20.09 -34.52 19.71
CA ASP A 758 -20.16 -35.74 20.54
C ASP A 758 -19.70 -36.98 19.75
N GLU A 759 -20.13 -37.12 18.49
CA GLU A 759 -19.68 -38.19 17.58
C GLU A 759 -18.17 -38.13 17.32
N GLN A 760 -17.60 -36.93 17.12
CA GLN A 760 -16.16 -36.74 16.93
C GLN A 760 -15.34 -36.98 18.20
N SER A 761 -15.89 -36.71 19.39
CA SER A 761 -15.24 -37.00 20.67
C SER A 761 -15.25 -38.48 21.04
N SER A 762 -16.14 -39.25 20.40
CA SER A 762 -16.34 -40.69 20.61
C SER A 762 -15.61 -41.57 19.58
N ALA A 763 -15.01 -40.97 18.56
CA ALA A 763 -14.23 -41.61 17.49
C ALA A 763 -12.74 -41.36 17.69
#